data_AF-A0A398ADW3-F1
#
_entry.id   AF-A0A398ADW3-F1
#
_cell.length_a   1.000
_cell.length_b   1.000
_cell.length_c   1.000
_cell.angle_alpha   90.00
_cell.angle_beta   90.00
_cell.angle_gamma   90.00
#
_symmetry.space_group_name_H-M   'P 1'
#
loop_
_entity.id
_entity.type
_entity.pdbx_description
1 polymer ?
#
loop_
_entity_poly.entity_id
_entity_poly.type
_entity_poly.pdbx_seq_one_letter_code
_entity_poly.pdbx_strand_id
1 'polypeptide(L)'
;MTTNAPYLFPRSDSTVLPDPSRFFSHDLLSSPLPTNSFFQNFTLKNGDQPENFHPYLIKTSPSSLSISYPSLTHNPAVVYKAFTSDITITGSDGPDPHSRKTHVISSFSDLGVTLDFPSSNLRFFLVRGSPFVTCSVSNNSSITISTTHAVSSFSGNRSSTKYTVKLNNNQTWLIYSSSPINLVKTGSTINSTGGFSGIIRFVVLPDSNQDSEPILDRFSVCYPVSGDADFTKPFEMEYTWQKRGYGDLLMLAHPLHLKLLSTSSSTTVLDTFRYKSLDGDLVGVVGDTWLLKPDHIPVTWHSLKGIKEDHHREEIISALVQNVDALDSSADVTSASYFYGKLIARAARFVLIAEEVCHLDVIPKIRDYLKSMIEPWLDGSFGPNGFLYDPTWGGLITKLGSKDSGGDFGFGIYNDHHYHLGYFLYAIAVLVKIDNLWGKKYKPQVYALAADYMTLGKKKGSSSVYTRLRCFDFFKLHSWAGGLTEFTDGRNQESTSEAVNGYYSAALLGLAYGDIELAAVASTVLAFEIHAAKMWWQVKEDDTLYPSDFTAENRVVGVLWSTKRDSGLWFAPKEWKECRLGIQLLPILPVSEILFSDVKFAKQLVDWTLPALDREGGVGEGWKGFLYALESMYDKDGAMEKVKGLKGHDDGNSLSNLLWWIHSRNSGDE
;
A
#
# COMPACT_ATOMS: atom_id res chain seq x y z
N MET A 1 5.02 35.19 -8.83
CA MET A 1 4.15 35.73 -9.89
C MET A 1 3.67 34.52 -10.67
N THR A 2 2.40 34.13 -10.77
CA THR A 2 1.10 34.79 -10.70
C THR A 2 0.10 33.98 -9.86
N THR A 3 -0.85 34.70 -9.29
CA THR A 3 -2.09 34.28 -8.61
C THR A 3 -3.05 33.52 -9.54
N ASN A 4 -3.81 32.56 -8.97
CA ASN A 4 -5.00 31.90 -9.53
C ASN A 4 -4.84 31.10 -10.86
N ALA A 5 -4.53 29.80 -10.75
CA ALA A 5 -5.07 28.80 -11.67
C ALA A 5 -5.87 27.79 -10.84
N PRO A 6 -7.22 27.82 -10.86
CA PRO A 6 -8.03 26.93 -10.03
C PRO A 6 -8.09 25.56 -10.72
N TYR A 7 -7.07 24.74 -10.49
CA TYR A 7 -6.90 23.40 -11.05
C TYR A 7 -6.55 23.35 -12.55
N LEU A 8 -5.59 22.49 -12.91
CA LEU A 8 -5.10 22.33 -14.29
C LEU A 8 -6.00 21.42 -15.12
N PHE A 9 -6.67 20.47 -14.47
CA PHE A 9 -7.74 19.66 -15.06
C PHE A 9 -9.11 20.25 -14.70
N PRO A 10 -10.14 20.06 -15.54
CA PRO A 10 -11.49 20.53 -15.24
C PRO A 10 -11.98 20.00 -13.88
N ARG A 11 -12.67 20.85 -13.11
CA ARG A 11 -13.31 20.42 -11.87
C ARG A 11 -14.39 19.38 -12.14
N SER A 12 -14.51 18.42 -11.23
CA SER A 12 -15.57 17.41 -11.27
C SER A 12 -16.69 17.71 -10.28
N ASP A 13 -17.92 17.45 -10.71
CA ASP A 13 -19.09 17.26 -9.85
C ASP A 13 -19.40 15.74 -9.80
N SER A 14 -18.55 15.00 -9.10
CA SER A 14 -18.69 13.54 -8.98
C SER A 14 -19.99 13.17 -8.26
N THR A 15 -20.71 12.20 -8.79
CA THR A 15 -21.97 11.72 -8.20
C THR A 15 -21.79 10.46 -7.35
N VAL A 16 -20.57 9.93 -7.29
CA VAL A 16 -20.27 8.63 -6.66
C VAL A 16 -19.42 8.75 -5.40
N LEU A 17 -18.76 9.91 -5.19
CA LEU A 17 -17.91 10.13 -4.04
C LEU A 17 -18.76 10.33 -2.76
N PRO A 18 -18.39 9.70 -1.63
CA PRO A 18 -19.07 9.90 -0.37
C PRO A 18 -18.78 11.29 0.22
N ASP A 19 -19.72 11.83 1.01
CA ASP A 19 -19.52 13.08 1.75
C ASP A 19 -18.62 12.84 2.99
N PRO A 20 -17.41 13.45 3.05
CA PRO A 20 -16.49 13.27 4.18
C PRO A 20 -16.96 13.97 5.47
N SER A 21 -17.90 14.92 5.41
CA SER A 21 -18.32 15.75 6.55
C SER A 21 -18.97 14.97 7.70
N ARG A 22 -19.41 13.74 7.41
CA ARG A 22 -19.94 12.81 8.41
C ARG A 22 -18.89 12.42 9.44
N PHE A 23 -17.66 12.15 8.99
CA PHE A 23 -16.61 11.53 9.81
C PHE A 23 -15.41 12.44 10.06
N PHE A 24 -15.14 13.44 9.22
CA PHE A 24 -14.03 14.37 9.47
C PHE A 24 -14.50 15.62 10.21
N SER A 25 -13.66 16.13 11.11
CA SER A 25 -13.88 17.43 11.74
C SER A 25 -13.87 18.56 10.70
N HIS A 26 -14.61 19.64 10.95
CA HIS A 26 -14.73 20.78 10.03
C HIS A 26 -13.37 21.33 9.58
N ASP A 27 -12.44 21.36 10.51
CA ASP A 27 -11.05 21.79 10.33
C ASP A 27 -10.29 20.98 9.25
N LEU A 28 -10.58 19.69 9.12
CA LEU A 28 -9.91 18.81 8.16
C LEU A 28 -10.52 18.90 6.76
N LEU A 29 -11.80 19.27 6.64
CA LEU A 29 -12.51 19.39 5.36
C LEU A 29 -11.99 20.52 4.46
N SER A 30 -11.12 21.38 4.99
CA SER A 30 -10.48 22.48 4.24
C SER A 30 -9.22 22.06 3.48
N SER A 31 -8.78 20.80 3.61
CA SER A 31 -7.56 20.25 3.02
C SER A 31 -7.84 18.93 2.30
N PRO A 32 -6.99 18.49 1.35
CA PRO A 32 -7.10 17.18 0.73
C PRO A 32 -7.12 16.05 1.78
N LEU A 33 -8.00 15.08 1.57
CA LEU A 33 -8.26 13.99 2.51
C LEU A 33 -7.63 12.67 2.01
N PRO A 34 -7.22 11.79 2.92
CA PRO A 34 -6.74 10.47 2.54
C PRO A 34 -7.85 9.60 1.95
N THR A 35 -7.50 8.80 0.94
CA THR A 35 -8.43 7.94 0.19
C THR A 35 -8.02 6.46 0.17
N ASN A 36 -6.73 6.15 0.30
CA ASN A 36 -6.17 4.79 0.29
C ASN A 36 -5.51 4.48 1.65
N SER A 37 -6.09 4.98 2.73
CA SER A 37 -5.48 4.94 4.06
C SER A 37 -5.85 3.69 4.85
N PHE A 38 -4.99 3.31 5.80
CA PHE A 38 -5.19 2.19 6.74
C PHE A 38 -6.40 2.35 7.69
N PHE A 39 -7.05 3.52 7.70
CA PHE A 39 -8.26 3.77 8.50
C PHE A 39 -9.49 4.06 7.63
N GLN A 40 -9.42 3.84 6.32
CA GLN A 40 -10.42 4.31 5.37
C GLN A 40 -11.84 3.79 5.69
N ASN A 41 -12.00 2.58 6.21
CA ASN A 41 -13.30 2.04 6.61
C ASN A 41 -14.01 2.90 7.66
N PHE A 42 -13.27 3.62 8.52
CA PHE A 42 -13.86 4.52 9.51
C PHE A 42 -14.59 5.71 8.88
N THR A 43 -14.32 6.02 7.61
CA THR A 43 -14.91 7.18 6.92
C THR A 43 -15.95 6.80 5.87
N LEU A 44 -16.25 5.51 5.72
CA LEU A 44 -17.11 4.98 4.66
C LEU A 44 -18.36 4.34 5.24
N LYS A 45 -19.48 4.46 4.51
CA LYS A 45 -20.79 3.89 4.90
C LYS A 45 -21.12 4.19 6.37
N ASN A 46 -21.08 3.20 7.27
CA ASN A 46 -21.40 3.37 8.69
C ASN A 46 -20.18 3.68 9.56
N GLY A 47 -18.97 3.58 9.02
CA GLY A 47 -17.72 3.75 9.76
C GLY A 47 -17.41 2.59 10.69
N ASP A 48 -18.10 1.45 10.53
CA ASP A 48 -18.15 0.35 11.50
C ASP A 48 -17.48 -0.94 11.00
N GLN A 49 -16.79 -0.92 9.86
CA GLN A 49 -15.92 -2.04 9.48
C GLN A 49 -14.59 -2.02 10.23
N PRO A 50 -14.00 -3.18 10.52
CA PRO A 50 -12.75 -3.26 11.25
C PRO A 50 -11.59 -2.72 10.44
N GLU A 51 -10.58 -2.19 11.14
CA GLU A 51 -9.29 -1.81 10.57
C GLU A 51 -8.14 -2.41 11.36
N ASN A 52 -7.03 -2.70 10.67
CA ASN A 52 -5.86 -3.32 11.28
C ASN A 52 -4.90 -2.26 11.86
N PHE A 53 -4.82 -2.23 13.19
CA PHE A 53 -3.88 -1.43 13.96
C PHE A 53 -2.99 -2.37 14.76
N HIS A 54 -1.93 -2.88 14.13
CA HIS A 54 -0.99 -3.83 14.72
C HIS A 54 -0.73 -3.57 16.21
N PRO A 55 -0.99 -4.56 17.10
CA PRO A 55 -1.37 -5.96 16.81
C PRO A 55 -2.88 -6.22 16.67
N TYR A 56 -3.72 -5.20 16.85
CA TYR A 56 -5.16 -5.31 17.04
C TYR A 56 -5.96 -5.07 15.75
N LEU A 57 -7.15 -5.67 15.69
CA LEU A 57 -8.21 -5.16 14.84
C LEU A 57 -9.11 -4.24 15.68
N ILE A 58 -9.45 -3.08 15.13
CA ILE A 58 -10.25 -2.05 15.80
C ILE A 58 -11.53 -1.84 15.02
N LYS A 59 -12.67 -1.86 15.71
CA LYS A 59 -13.99 -1.63 15.10
C LYS A 59 -14.73 -0.56 15.90
N THR A 60 -15.28 0.43 15.20
CA THR A 60 -16.10 1.46 15.85
C THR A 60 -17.57 1.06 15.88
N SER A 61 -18.31 1.60 16.85
CA SER A 61 -19.75 1.48 16.96
C SER A 61 -20.29 2.74 17.64
N PRO A 62 -21.60 3.02 17.59
CA PRO A 62 -22.16 4.14 18.32
C PRO A 62 -21.71 4.15 19.80
N SER A 63 -21.13 5.28 20.25
CA SER A 63 -20.60 5.51 21.61
C SER A 63 -19.52 4.51 22.10
N SER A 64 -18.98 3.65 21.23
CA SER A 64 -18.07 2.57 21.65
C SER A 64 -16.99 2.20 20.63
N LEU A 65 -15.90 1.62 21.14
CA LEU A 65 -14.81 1.06 20.34
C LEU A 65 -14.48 -0.34 20.82
N SER A 66 -14.35 -1.26 19.87
CA SER A 66 -14.05 -2.66 20.12
C SER A 66 -12.65 -3.02 19.66
N ILE A 67 -11.92 -3.75 20.50
CA ILE A 67 -10.56 -4.23 20.27
C ILE A 67 -10.61 -5.75 20.12
N SER A 68 -9.92 -6.25 19.10
CA SER A 68 -9.77 -7.67 18.82
C SER A 68 -8.30 -8.04 18.69
N TYR A 69 -7.90 -9.16 19.29
CA TYR A 69 -6.62 -9.82 19.06
C TYR A 69 -6.88 -11.30 18.71
N PRO A 70 -7.48 -11.59 17.55
CA PRO A 70 -7.90 -12.93 17.21
C PRO A 70 -6.69 -13.80 16.82
N SER A 71 -6.83 -15.11 17.02
CA SER A 71 -5.91 -16.08 16.45
C SER A 71 -5.97 -16.06 14.92
N LEU A 72 -4.88 -16.48 14.27
CA LEU A 72 -4.85 -16.66 12.82
C LEU A 72 -5.66 -17.89 12.43
N THR A 73 -6.52 -17.74 11.43
CA THR A 73 -7.17 -18.86 10.74
C THR A 73 -6.51 -19.02 9.38
N HIS A 74 -6.18 -20.24 8.99
CA HIS A 74 -5.52 -20.50 7.72
C HIS A 74 -5.92 -21.84 7.10
N ASN A 75 -5.76 -21.89 5.79
CA ASN A 75 -5.71 -23.09 4.98
C ASN A 75 -4.78 -22.79 3.78
N PRO A 76 -4.54 -23.75 2.87
CA PRO A 76 -3.61 -23.51 1.78
C PRO A 76 -3.98 -22.37 0.80
N ALA A 77 -5.23 -21.92 0.77
CA ALA A 77 -5.68 -20.86 -0.11
C ALA A 77 -5.74 -19.47 0.56
N VAL A 78 -5.86 -19.41 1.88
CA VAL A 78 -6.08 -18.14 2.59
C VAL A 78 -5.55 -18.17 4.02
N VAL A 79 -4.97 -17.06 4.46
CA VAL A 79 -4.61 -16.78 5.86
C VAL A 79 -5.33 -15.51 6.28
N TYR A 80 -6.06 -15.49 7.39
CA TYR A 80 -6.82 -14.31 7.79
C TYR A 80 -7.03 -14.18 9.29
N LYS A 81 -7.39 -12.97 9.72
CA LYS A 81 -7.86 -12.66 11.07
C LYS A 81 -9.34 -12.26 11.03
N ALA A 82 -10.19 -13.06 11.67
CA ALA A 82 -11.60 -12.72 11.83
C ALA A 82 -11.81 -11.82 13.06
N PHE A 83 -12.51 -10.70 12.87
CA PHE A 83 -12.81 -9.79 13.98
C PHE A 83 -13.69 -10.47 15.04
N THR A 84 -13.26 -10.42 16.30
CA THR A 84 -14.04 -10.82 17.48
C THR A 84 -13.93 -9.73 18.55
N SER A 85 -15.06 -9.33 19.15
CA SER A 85 -15.08 -8.22 20.12
C SER A 85 -14.53 -8.63 21.49
N ASP A 86 -13.21 -8.81 21.58
CA ASP A 86 -12.54 -9.31 22.79
C ASP A 86 -12.74 -8.34 23.96
N ILE A 87 -12.54 -7.04 23.73
CA ILE A 87 -12.79 -5.96 24.68
C ILE A 87 -13.54 -4.84 23.96
N THR A 88 -14.67 -4.41 24.50
CA THR A 88 -15.46 -3.26 24.00
C THR A 88 -15.51 -2.18 25.08
N ILE A 89 -15.13 -0.95 24.73
CA ILE A 89 -15.14 0.22 25.61
C ILE A 89 -16.30 1.11 25.19
N THR A 90 -17.22 1.36 26.14
CA THR A 90 -18.41 2.19 25.95
C THR A 90 -18.43 3.29 27.00
N GLY A 91 -18.76 4.53 26.62
CA GLY A 91 -18.94 5.62 27.59
C GLY A 91 -20.37 5.70 28.15
N SER A 92 -20.57 6.60 29.11
CA SER A 92 -21.73 6.67 30.01
C SER A 92 -23.08 6.94 29.33
N ASP A 93 -23.07 7.76 28.29
CA ASP A 93 -24.27 8.11 27.55
C ASP A 93 -24.38 7.11 26.40
N GLY A 94 -25.24 6.11 26.59
CA GLY A 94 -25.61 5.15 25.54
C GLY A 94 -25.89 5.88 24.22
N PRO A 95 -25.80 5.17 23.08
CA PRO A 95 -25.83 5.83 21.77
C PRO A 95 -27.03 6.76 21.65
N ASP A 96 -26.81 8.03 21.30
CA ASP A 96 -27.91 8.92 20.93
C ASP A 96 -28.66 8.24 19.77
N PRO A 97 -29.92 7.80 19.97
CA PRO A 97 -30.66 7.08 18.94
C PRO A 97 -30.91 7.94 17.69
N HIS A 98 -30.70 9.25 17.78
CA HIS A 98 -30.81 10.20 16.68
C HIS A 98 -29.46 10.60 16.06
N SER A 99 -28.33 10.24 16.69
CA SER A 99 -27.00 10.55 16.13
C SER A 99 -26.66 9.59 15.00
N ARG A 100 -26.52 10.13 13.78
CA ARG A 100 -25.96 9.40 12.63
C ARG A 100 -24.43 9.29 12.67
N LYS A 101 -23.77 9.94 13.63
CA LYS A 101 -22.31 9.95 13.76
C LYS A 101 -21.88 8.93 14.82
N THR A 102 -21.17 7.89 14.40
CA THR A 102 -20.56 6.89 15.30
C THR A 102 -19.34 7.48 16.00
N HIS A 103 -18.48 8.15 15.23
CA HIS A 103 -17.27 8.82 15.69
C HIS A 103 -16.91 9.99 14.75
N VAL A 104 -15.92 10.79 15.13
CA VAL A 104 -15.34 11.88 14.34
C VAL A 104 -13.81 11.78 14.36
N ILE A 105 -13.18 11.79 13.19
CA ILE A 105 -11.74 11.96 13.02
C ILE A 105 -11.40 13.43 13.24
N SER A 106 -10.73 13.72 14.35
CA SER A 106 -10.28 15.08 14.68
C SER A 106 -8.87 15.38 14.23
N SER A 107 -8.04 14.35 14.04
CA SER A 107 -6.70 14.46 13.45
C SER A 107 -6.22 13.13 12.89
N PHE A 108 -5.29 13.20 11.95
CA PHE A 108 -4.55 12.05 11.44
C PHE A 108 -3.11 12.47 11.11
N SER A 109 -2.23 11.47 10.99
CA SER A 109 -0.81 11.57 10.67
C SER A 109 -0.39 10.35 9.84
N ASP A 110 0.86 10.27 9.37
CA ASP A 110 1.35 9.15 8.55
C ASP A 110 1.19 7.78 9.26
N LEU A 111 1.26 7.75 10.60
CA LEU A 111 1.25 6.53 11.41
C LEU A 111 0.06 6.41 12.38
N GLY A 112 -0.88 7.35 12.41
CA GLY A 112 -1.98 7.30 13.37
C GLY A 112 -3.17 8.20 13.08
N VAL A 113 -4.30 7.89 13.72
CA VAL A 113 -5.57 8.61 13.62
C VAL A 113 -6.18 8.79 15.01
N THR A 114 -6.79 9.95 15.26
CA THR A 114 -7.53 10.23 16.50
C THR A 114 -9.03 10.17 16.24
N LEU A 115 -9.72 9.28 16.96
CA LEU A 115 -11.17 9.14 16.91
C LEU A 115 -11.82 9.74 18.16
N ASP A 116 -12.71 10.70 17.95
CA ASP A 116 -13.54 11.29 18.98
C ASP A 116 -14.94 10.68 18.95
N PHE A 117 -15.48 10.39 20.13
CA PHE A 117 -16.85 9.97 20.35
C PHE A 117 -17.53 11.04 21.21
N PRO A 118 -18.01 12.15 20.61
CA PRO A 118 -18.49 13.32 21.36
C PRO A 118 -19.66 13.00 22.28
N SER A 119 -20.52 12.07 21.89
CA SER A 119 -21.67 11.63 22.70
C SER A 119 -21.25 10.92 23.98
N SER A 120 -20.05 10.32 24.03
CA SER A 120 -19.62 9.48 25.15
C SER A 120 -18.36 9.98 25.86
N ASN A 121 -17.89 11.20 25.51
CA ASN A 121 -16.69 11.84 26.06
C ASN A 121 -15.41 10.99 25.97
N LEU A 122 -15.34 10.09 24.98
CA LEU A 122 -14.18 9.25 24.71
C LEU A 122 -13.40 9.78 23.52
N ARG A 123 -12.07 9.72 23.63
CA ARG A 123 -11.13 10.00 22.53
C ARG A 123 -10.10 8.87 22.46
N PHE A 124 -9.91 8.27 21.30
CA PHE A 124 -8.93 7.21 21.09
C PHE A 124 -7.78 7.71 20.24
N PHE A 125 -6.56 7.52 20.72
CA PHE A 125 -5.33 7.75 19.96
C PHE A 125 -4.89 6.41 19.36
N LEU A 126 -5.23 6.18 18.08
CA LEU A 126 -4.90 4.95 17.38
C LEU A 126 -3.63 5.16 16.56
N VAL A 127 -2.49 4.72 17.10
CA VAL A 127 -1.18 4.81 16.45
C VAL A 127 -0.70 3.40 16.12
N ARG A 128 -0.33 3.16 14.87
CA ARG A 128 0.09 1.84 14.39
C ARG A 128 1.38 1.39 15.05
N GLY A 129 1.42 0.11 15.43
CA GLY A 129 2.51 -0.48 16.18
C GLY A 129 2.46 -0.14 17.69
N SER A 130 1.47 0.59 18.20
CA SER A 130 1.35 0.73 19.65
C SER A 130 0.86 -0.59 20.26
N PRO A 131 1.57 -1.19 21.23
CA PRO A 131 1.07 -2.38 21.93
C PRO A 131 -0.16 -2.06 22.79
N PHE A 132 -0.42 -0.79 23.09
CA PHE A 132 -1.55 -0.33 23.88
C PHE A 132 -2.57 0.41 23.02
N VAL A 133 -3.86 0.13 23.22
CA VAL A 133 -4.94 1.02 22.77
C VAL A 133 -5.17 2.08 23.84
N THR A 134 -5.00 3.35 23.48
CA THR A 134 -5.05 4.47 24.43
C THR A 134 -6.36 5.25 24.28
N CYS A 135 -7.11 5.34 25.37
CA CYS A 135 -8.37 6.07 25.49
C CYS A 135 -8.21 7.24 26.47
N SER A 136 -8.64 8.43 26.07
CA SER A 136 -8.80 9.60 26.92
C SER A 136 -10.27 9.77 27.25
N VAL A 137 -10.56 9.96 28.52
CA VAL A 137 -11.91 10.10 29.06
C VAL A 137 -12.03 11.47 29.68
N SER A 138 -13.09 12.20 29.33
CA SER A 138 -13.30 13.58 29.77
C SER A 138 -14.61 13.73 30.57
N ASN A 139 -14.80 14.91 31.17
CA ASN A 139 -16.07 15.33 31.79
C ASN A 139 -16.58 14.41 32.91
N ASN A 140 -15.67 13.79 33.67
CA ASN A 140 -16.01 12.88 34.76
C ASN A 140 -17.01 11.78 34.36
N SER A 141 -16.82 11.20 33.17
CA SER A 141 -17.76 10.24 32.57
C SER A 141 -17.56 8.83 33.14
N SER A 142 -18.63 8.04 33.22
CA SER A 142 -18.52 6.62 33.50
C SER A 142 -18.15 5.83 32.25
N ILE A 143 -17.55 4.65 32.47
CA ILE A 143 -17.07 3.77 31.39
C ILE A 143 -17.52 2.36 31.70
N THR A 144 -17.96 1.68 30.66
CA THR A 144 -18.30 0.26 30.67
C THR A 144 -17.34 -0.47 29.74
N ILE A 145 -16.71 -1.50 30.27
CA ILE A 145 -15.92 -2.45 29.51
C ILE A 145 -16.71 -3.75 29.43
N SER A 146 -17.05 -4.19 28.23
CA SER A 146 -17.73 -5.45 27.99
C SER A 146 -16.89 -6.39 27.14
N THR A 147 -17.19 -7.68 27.23
CA THR A 147 -16.52 -8.72 26.44
C THR A 147 -17.55 -9.76 25.99
N THR A 148 -17.35 -10.33 24.80
CA THR A 148 -18.13 -11.49 24.34
C THR A 148 -17.68 -12.80 25.00
N HIS A 149 -16.54 -12.77 25.69
CA HIS A 149 -15.94 -13.92 26.37
C HIS A 149 -16.34 -13.96 27.85
N ALA A 150 -16.31 -15.15 28.46
CA ALA A 150 -16.51 -15.24 29.90
C ALA A 150 -15.25 -14.77 30.63
N VAL A 151 -15.42 -13.87 31.60
CA VAL A 151 -14.32 -13.40 32.44
C VAL A 151 -14.04 -14.43 33.54
N SER A 152 -12.94 -15.15 33.41
CA SER A 152 -12.47 -16.17 34.35
C SER A 152 -11.91 -15.58 35.63
N SER A 153 -11.19 -14.46 35.55
CA SER A 153 -10.72 -13.73 36.73
C SER A 153 -10.63 -12.23 36.46
N PHE A 154 -10.89 -11.44 37.49
CA PHE A 154 -10.78 -9.98 37.47
C PHE A 154 -10.14 -9.53 38.78
N SER A 155 -9.03 -8.79 38.69
CA SER A 155 -8.31 -8.29 39.86
C SER A 155 -7.72 -6.91 39.59
N GLY A 156 -7.66 -6.07 40.63
CA GLY A 156 -7.04 -4.75 40.59
C GLY A 156 -5.85 -4.68 41.55
N ASN A 157 -4.89 -3.82 41.25
CA ASN A 157 -3.81 -3.50 42.18
C ASN A 157 -4.31 -2.61 43.34
N ARG A 158 -3.48 -2.44 44.38
CA ARG A 158 -3.86 -1.68 45.58
C ARG A 158 -4.18 -0.20 45.32
N SER A 159 -3.60 0.39 44.27
CA SER A 159 -3.82 1.79 43.89
C SER A 159 -4.99 1.98 42.92
N SER A 160 -5.67 0.91 42.50
CA SER A 160 -6.74 0.95 41.49
C SER A 160 -6.31 1.64 40.18
N THR A 161 -5.04 1.48 39.79
CA THR A 161 -4.46 2.03 38.55
C THR A 161 -4.04 0.96 37.55
N LYS A 162 -4.09 -0.32 37.94
CA LYS A 162 -3.87 -1.47 37.08
C LYS A 162 -4.90 -2.54 37.39
N TYR A 163 -5.55 -3.07 36.36
CA TYR A 163 -6.45 -4.22 36.44
C TYR A 163 -6.01 -5.32 35.49
N THR A 164 -6.22 -6.56 35.90
CA THR A 164 -5.95 -7.77 35.10
C THR A 164 -7.27 -8.51 34.87
N VAL A 165 -7.60 -8.74 33.60
CA VAL A 165 -8.80 -9.44 33.16
C VAL A 165 -8.38 -10.71 32.41
N LYS A 166 -8.69 -11.88 32.96
CA LYS A 166 -8.47 -13.16 32.28
C LYS A 166 -9.77 -13.64 31.66
N LEU A 167 -9.72 -13.95 30.37
CA LEU A 167 -10.86 -14.41 29.59
C LEU A 167 -10.78 -15.94 29.37
N ASN A 168 -11.92 -16.55 29.07
CA ASN A 168 -12.00 -18.00 28.82
C ASN A 168 -11.43 -18.43 27.45
N ASN A 169 -11.04 -17.49 26.59
CA ASN A 169 -10.31 -17.73 25.35
C ASN A 169 -8.77 -17.76 25.57
N ASN A 170 -8.32 -17.88 26.81
CA ASN A 170 -6.92 -17.85 27.28
C ASN A 170 -6.20 -16.49 27.18
N GLN A 171 -6.84 -15.44 26.67
CA GLN A 171 -6.23 -14.11 26.69
C GLN A 171 -6.25 -13.51 28.11
N THR A 172 -5.18 -12.80 28.44
CA THR A 172 -5.09 -11.95 29.63
C THR A 172 -4.93 -10.50 29.19
N TRP A 173 -5.81 -9.62 29.64
CA TRP A 173 -5.79 -8.21 29.33
C TRP A 173 -5.38 -7.40 30.56
N LEU A 174 -4.50 -6.42 30.34
CA LEU A 174 -4.08 -5.45 31.34
C LEU A 174 -4.71 -4.09 31.00
N ILE A 175 -5.29 -3.46 32.02
CA ILE A 175 -5.92 -2.15 31.94
C ILE A 175 -5.17 -1.22 32.88
N TYR A 176 -4.54 -0.18 32.33
CA TYR A 176 -3.82 0.84 33.09
C TYR A 176 -4.59 2.15 33.08
N SER A 177 -4.61 2.88 34.18
CA SER A 177 -5.20 4.21 34.26
C SER A 177 -4.24 5.24 34.84
N SER A 178 -4.34 6.49 34.36
CA SER A 178 -3.49 7.60 34.81
C SER A 178 -3.74 8.03 36.26
N SER A 179 -4.91 7.70 36.80
CA SER A 179 -5.34 7.97 38.18
C SER A 179 -6.24 6.82 38.65
N PRO A 180 -6.47 6.66 39.96
CA PRO A 180 -7.31 5.58 40.48
C PRO A 180 -8.72 5.59 39.85
N ILE A 181 -9.14 4.46 39.32
CA ILE A 181 -10.50 4.23 38.79
C ILE A 181 -11.06 2.97 39.45
N ASN A 182 -12.21 3.05 40.10
CA ASN A 182 -12.79 1.89 40.77
C ASN A 182 -13.66 1.08 39.79
N LEU A 183 -13.08 0.03 39.21
CA LEU A 183 -13.75 -0.88 38.29
C LEU A 183 -14.36 -2.08 39.02
N VAL A 184 -15.64 -2.35 38.80
CA VAL A 184 -16.38 -3.47 39.40
C VAL A 184 -16.96 -4.35 38.31
N LYS A 185 -16.67 -5.66 38.40
CA LYS A 185 -17.21 -6.68 37.49
C LYS A 185 -18.64 -7.06 37.89
N THR A 186 -19.55 -7.00 36.93
CA THR A 186 -20.93 -7.47 37.03
C THR A 186 -21.27 -8.32 35.81
N GLY A 187 -21.40 -9.64 35.98
CA GLY A 187 -21.61 -10.56 34.86
C GLY A 187 -20.42 -10.55 33.88
N SER A 188 -20.69 -10.24 32.61
CA SER A 188 -19.71 -10.06 31.51
C SER A 188 -19.29 -8.60 31.30
N THR A 189 -19.69 -7.69 32.20
CA THR A 189 -19.34 -6.26 32.13
C THR A 189 -18.46 -5.87 33.31
N ILE A 190 -17.61 -4.87 33.10
CA ILE A 190 -16.77 -4.23 34.10
C ILE A 190 -17.09 -2.74 34.04
N ASN A 191 -17.68 -2.21 35.10
CA ASN A 191 -18.22 -0.85 35.13
C ASN A 191 -17.38 0.03 36.06
N SER A 192 -17.15 1.28 35.68
CA SER A 192 -16.60 2.26 36.61
C SER A 192 -17.67 2.66 37.64
N THR A 193 -17.29 2.63 38.91
CA THR A 193 -18.13 3.14 40.00
C THR A 193 -17.76 4.61 40.22
N GLY A 194 -18.62 5.48 39.70
CA GLY A 194 -18.37 6.92 39.63
C GLY A 194 -17.77 7.36 38.29
N GLY A 195 -17.59 8.68 38.17
CA GLY A 195 -16.99 9.31 37.02
C GLY A 195 -15.46 9.20 37.00
N PHE A 196 -14.88 9.22 35.81
CA PHE A 196 -13.43 9.24 35.59
C PHE A 196 -13.03 10.34 34.61
N SER A 197 -11.83 10.90 34.79
CA SER A 197 -11.20 11.78 33.81
C SER A 197 -9.71 11.53 33.82
N GLY A 198 -9.17 11.24 32.64
CA GLY A 198 -7.78 10.82 32.49
C GLY A 198 -7.60 9.86 31.32
N ILE A 199 -6.50 9.12 31.36
CA ILE A 199 -6.11 8.16 30.32
C ILE A 199 -6.33 6.74 30.83
N ILE A 200 -6.87 5.88 29.97
CA ILE A 200 -6.94 4.44 30.16
C ILE A 200 -6.27 3.76 28.98
N ARG A 201 -5.42 2.77 29.25
CA ARG A 201 -4.70 1.99 28.23
C ARG A 201 -5.02 0.52 28.37
N PHE A 202 -5.36 -0.09 27.24
CA PHE A 202 -5.73 -1.50 27.14
C PHE A 202 -4.65 -2.24 26.36
N VAL A 203 -4.19 -3.37 26.87
CA VAL A 203 -3.21 -4.22 26.20
C VAL A 203 -3.48 -5.68 26.50
N VAL A 204 -3.36 -6.54 25.49
CA VAL A 204 -3.34 -7.99 25.70
C VAL A 204 -1.90 -8.40 26.06
N LEU A 205 -1.77 -9.21 27.09
CA LEU A 205 -0.51 -9.84 27.46
C LEU A 205 -0.18 -10.87 26.38
N PRO A 206 0.93 -10.73 25.64
CA PRO A 206 1.28 -11.72 24.62
C PRO A 206 1.64 -13.03 25.30
N ASP A 207 1.37 -14.14 24.63
CA ASP A 207 1.69 -15.50 25.14
C ASP A 207 3.21 -15.75 25.29
N SER A 208 4.06 -14.80 24.86
CA SER A 208 5.50 -14.89 24.89
C SER A 208 6.06 -14.44 26.23
N ASN A 209 6.84 -15.30 26.90
CA ASN A 209 7.73 -15.01 28.04
C ASN A 209 7.08 -14.49 29.35
N GLN A 210 7.58 -14.97 30.49
CA GLN A 210 7.25 -14.46 31.83
C GLN A 210 7.60 -12.98 32.02
N ASP A 211 8.52 -12.44 31.22
CA ASP A 211 8.94 -11.03 31.28
C ASP A 211 7.97 -10.03 30.60
N SER A 212 6.96 -10.51 29.88
CA SER A 212 6.08 -9.62 29.09
C SER A 212 5.24 -8.67 29.95
N GLU A 213 4.71 -9.13 31.07
CA GLU A 213 3.96 -8.25 31.98
C GLU A 213 4.87 -7.19 32.62
N PRO A 214 6.06 -7.53 33.17
CA PRO A 214 7.03 -6.52 33.62
C PRO A 214 7.42 -5.49 32.55
N ILE A 215 7.58 -5.90 31.29
CA ILE A 215 7.86 -4.98 30.17
C ILE A 215 6.67 -4.03 29.97
N LEU A 216 5.46 -4.56 29.86
CA LEU A 216 4.24 -3.74 29.69
C LEU A 216 4.04 -2.78 30.87
N ASP A 217 4.27 -3.23 32.10
CA ASP A 217 4.20 -2.39 33.30
C ASP A 217 5.16 -1.21 33.21
N ARG A 218 6.42 -1.45 32.82
CA ARG A 218 7.46 -0.42 32.66
C ARG A 218 7.04 0.66 31.64
N PHE A 219 6.44 0.26 30.52
CA PHE A 219 6.08 1.18 29.42
C PHE A 219 4.62 1.66 29.45
N SER A 220 3.86 1.31 30.50
CA SER A 220 2.44 1.63 30.63
C SER A 220 2.13 3.13 30.74
N VAL A 221 3.09 3.96 31.15
CA VAL A 221 2.88 5.40 31.38
C VAL A 221 3.09 6.25 30.13
N CYS A 222 4.01 5.84 29.23
CA CYS A 222 4.32 6.59 28.01
C CYS A 222 3.53 6.05 26.80
N TYR A 223 2.90 6.94 26.03
CA TYR A 223 2.05 6.56 24.91
C TYR A 223 2.15 7.53 23.72
N PRO A 224 2.02 7.03 22.48
CA PRO A 224 2.02 7.87 21.30
C PRO A 224 0.62 8.48 21.09
N VAL A 225 0.56 9.70 20.55
CA VAL A 225 -0.69 10.37 20.14
C VAL A 225 -0.77 10.61 18.64
N SER A 226 0.37 10.69 17.96
CA SER A 226 0.51 10.73 16.50
C SER A 226 1.90 10.21 16.11
N GLY A 227 2.12 9.99 14.82
CA GLY A 227 3.45 9.66 14.31
C GLY A 227 3.61 10.10 12.86
N ASP A 228 4.71 10.78 12.58
CA ASP A 228 5.05 11.33 11.28
C ASP A 228 6.20 10.55 10.67
N ALA A 229 6.21 10.41 9.34
CA ALA A 229 7.28 9.76 8.58
C ALA A 229 7.91 10.78 7.62
N ASP A 230 9.20 11.05 7.77
CA ASP A 230 9.93 12.05 6.97
C ASP A 230 11.05 11.42 6.16
N PHE A 231 11.12 11.77 4.88
CA PHE A 231 12.27 11.44 4.04
C PHE A 231 13.37 12.45 4.34
N THR A 232 14.28 12.09 5.25
CA THR A 232 15.35 12.99 5.70
C THR A 232 16.47 13.10 4.66
N LYS A 233 16.70 12.01 3.91
CA LYS A 233 17.67 11.88 2.81
C LYS A 233 17.16 10.85 1.79
N PRO A 234 17.72 10.81 0.57
CA PRO A 234 17.48 9.70 -0.35
C PRO A 234 17.77 8.36 0.36
N PHE A 235 16.84 7.41 0.26
CA PHE A 235 16.91 6.09 0.90
C PHE A 235 17.00 6.14 2.43
N GLU A 236 16.45 7.19 3.07
CA GLU A 236 16.27 7.26 4.52
C GLU A 236 14.86 7.77 4.84
N MET A 237 14.14 7.05 5.69
CA MET A 237 12.86 7.50 6.25
C MET A 237 12.91 7.44 7.77
N GLU A 238 12.63 8.58 8.41
CA GLU A 238 12.58 8.68 9.86
C GLU A 238 11.14 8.73 10.35
N TYR A 239 10.78 7.83 11.26
CA TYR A 239 9.58 7.95 12.06
C TYR A 239 9.86 8.79 13.29
N THR A 240 8.97 9.72 13.59
CA THR A 240 8.97 10.50 14.83
C THR A 240 7.59 10.44 15.46
N TRP A 241 7.50 9.88 16.67
CA TRP A 241 6.23 9.85 17.41
C TRP A 241 6.11 11.06 18.33
N GLN A 242 4.95 11.72 18.27
CA GLN A 242 4.56 12.61 19.35
C GLN A 242 4.01 11.75 20.48
N LYS A 243 4.62 11.87 21.67
CA LYS A 243 4.26 11.08 22.84
C LYS A 243 3.81 11.95 24.01
N ARG A 244 3.08 11.32 24.94
CA ARG A 244 2.69 11.88 26.23
C ARG A 244 3.03 10.89 27.35
N GLY A 245 3.04 11.37 28.58
CA GLY A 245 3.49 10.61 29.75
C GLY A 245 5.01 10.71 29.97
N TYR A 246 5.54 9.87 30.86
CA TYR A 246 6.95 9.87 31.26
C TYR A 246 7.64 8.57 30.84
N GLY A 247 8.94 8.66 30.54
CA GLY A 247 9.77 7.51 30.15
C GLY A 247 9.86 7.29 28.64
N ASP A 248 10.45 6.16 28.26
CA ASP A 248 10.66 5.79 26.86
C ASP A 248 9.39 5.22 26.22
N LEU A 249 9.28 5.35 24.90
CA LEU A 249 8.17 4.83 24.14
C LEU A 249 8.46 3.40 23.67
N LEU A 250 7.52 2.47 23.92
CA LEU A 250 7.53 1.12 23.35
C LEU A 250 6.57 1.04 22.16
N MET A 251 7.10 0.66 21.01
CA MET A 251 6.37 0.41 19.76
C MET A 251 6.68 -0.99 19.24
N LEU A 252 5.87 -1.49 18.29
CA LEU A 252 5.97 -2.83 17.72
C LEU A 252 6.37 -2.76 16.25
N ALA A 253 7.47 -3.40 15.91
CA ALA A 253 8.04 -3.47 14.57
C ALA A 253 7.68 -4.82 13.92
N HIS A 254 7.12 -4.80 12.71
CA HIS A 254 6.98 -6.01 11.90
C HIS A 254 8.34 -6.41 11.26
N PRO A 255 8.48 -7.61 10.70
CA PRO A 255 9.74 -8.12 10.14
C PRO A 255 10.45 -7.16 9.18
N LEU A 256 9.71 -6.50 8.28
CA LEU A 256 10.32 -5.53 7.36
C LEU A 256 10.86 -4.27 8.06
N HIS A 257 10.24 -3.78 9.14
CA HIS A 257 10.80 -2.68 9.94
C HIS A 257 12.13 -3.11 10.53
N LEU A 258 12.19 -4.29 11.14
CA LEU A 258 13.43 -4.81 11.74
C LEU A 258 14.54 -4.99 10.71
N LYS A 259 14.21 -5.45 9.49
CA LYS A 259 15.17 -5.58 8.40
C LYS A 259 15.76 -4.23 7.98
N LEU A 260 14.96 -3.17 7.98
CA LEU A 260 15.36 -1.84 7.51
C LEU A 260 15.83 -0.90 8.63
N LEU A 261 15.63 -1.27 9.89
CA LEU A 261 15.95 -0.43 11.04
C LEU A 261 17.46 -0.21 11.12
N SER A 262 17.87 1.06 11.06
CA SER A 262 19.28 1.43 11.12
C SER A 262 19.88 1.07 12.48
N THR A 263 21.06 0.44 12.44
CA THR A 263 21.88 0.19 13.64
C THR A 263 22.40 1.47 14.29
N SER A 264 22.36 2.59 13.56
CA SER A 264 22.73 3.91 14.08
C SER A 264 21.59 4.61 14.84
N SER A 265 20.39 4.03 14.89
CA SER A 265 19.27 4.60 15.62
C SER A 265 19.45 4.40 17.12
N SER A 266 19.00 5.33 17.95
CA SER A 266 19.02 5.22 19.42
C SER A 266 17.91 4.30 19.95
N THR A 267 17.57 3.26 19.19
CA THR A 267 16.47 2.34 19.50
C THR A 267 17.00 1.06 20.16
N THR A 268 16.18 0.44 21.00
CA THR A 268 16.49 -0.85 21.62
C THR A 268 15.46 -1.88 21.19
N VAL A 269 15.89 -2.93 20.49
CA VAL A 269 15.04 -4.06 20.10
C VAL A 269 14.91 -5.02 21.28
N LEU A 270 13.69 -5.42 21.60
CA LEU A 270 13.33 -6.38 22.64
C LEU A 270 12.99 -7.72 21.98
N ASP A 271 14.00 -8.47 21.55
CA ASP A 271 13.82 -9.67 20.71
C ASP A 271 12.90 -10.75 21.30
N THR A 272 12.72 -10.79 22.62
CA THR A 272 11.86 -11.78 23.29
C THR A 272 10.43 -11.30 23.49
N PHE A 273 10.15 -10.01 23.29
CA PHE A 273 8.82 -9.41 23.46
C PHE A 273 8.11 -9.36 22.11
N ARG A 274 7.22 -10.34 21.86
CA ARG A 274 6.62 -10.57 20.55
C ARG A 274 5.11 -10.72 20.59
N TYR A 275 4.43 -10.11 19.63
CA TYR A 275 3.02 -10.35 19.32
C TYR A 275 2.88 -11.10 18.00
N LYS A 276 2.05 -12.14 17.98
CA LYS A 276 1.72 -12.83 16.74
C LYS A 276 0.83 -11.97 15.87
N SER A 277 1.20 -11.81 14.60
CA SER A 277 0.38 -11.08 13.64
C SER A 277 0.32 -11.78 12.28
N LEU A 278 -0.58 -11.28 11.42
CA LEU A 278 -0.69 -11.74 10.04
C LEU A 278 0.56 -11.38 9.21
N ASP A 279 1.29 -10.37 9.66
CA ASP A 279 2.51 -9.85 9.06
C ASP A 279 3.77 -10.40 9.73
N GLY A 280 3.70 -11.63 10.25
CA GLY A 280 4.74 -12.23 11.08
C GLY A 280 4.74 -11.71 12.52
N ASP A 281 5.72 -12.12 13.30
CA ASP A 281 5.86 -11.65 14.68
C ASP A 281 6.23 -10.16 14.73
N LEU A 282 5.45 -9.40 15.49
CA LEU A 282 5.75 -8.01 15.80
C LEU A 282 6.64 -7.95 17.03
N VAL A 283 7.81 -7.34 16.92
CA VAL A 283 8.83 -7.28 17.98
C VAL A 283 8.80 -5.92 18.67
N GLY A 284 8.93 -5.89 19.99
CA GLY A 284 9.06 -4.65 20.75
C GLY A 284 10.31 -3.88 20.39
N VAL A 285 10.19 -2.58 20.16
CA VAL A 285 11.30 -1.66 19.95
C VAL A 285 11.05 -0.41 20.78
N VAL A 286 12.02 -0.07 21.62
CA VAL A 286 11.98 1.09 22.51
C VAL A 286 12.70 2.25 21.84
N GLY A 287 12.03 3.39 21.69
CA GLY A 287 12.61 4.60 21.11
C GLY A 287 11.54 5.53 20.55
N ASP A 288 11.82 6.83 20.60
CA ASP A 288 10.90 7.89 20.14
C ASP A 288 11.05 8.19 18.64
N THR A 289 12.14 7.71 18.03
CA THR A 289 12.43 7.86 16.60
C THR A 289 13.02 6.58 16.03
N TRP A 290 12.56 6.17 14.85
CA TRP A 290 13.13 5.05 14.11
C TRP A 290 13.65 5.54 12.76
N LEU A 291 14.88 5.18 12.43
CA LEU A 291 15.46 5.47 11.12
C LEU A 291 15.46 4.19 10.28
N LEU A 292 14.70 4.19 9.19
CA LEU A 292 14.60 3.08 8.24
C LEU A 292 15.44 3.38 6.99
N LYS A 293 16.27 2.41 6.57
CA LYS A 293 17.17 2.54 5.42
C LYS A 293 16.97 1.37 4.46
N PRO A 294 16.16 1.53 3.39
CA PRO A 294 16.09 0.54 2.33
C PRO A 294 17.41 0.51 1.56
N ASP A 295 17.73 -0.67 1.00
CA ASP A 295 18.85 -0.79 0.06
C ASP A 295 18.67 0.19 -1.11
N HIS A 296 19.80 0.76 -1.56
CA HIS A 296 19.80 1.62 -2.74
C HIS A 296 19.38 0.85 -3.99
N ILE A 297 18.42 1.39 -4.74
CA ILE A 297 17.95 0.81 -6.00
C ILE A 297 18.32 1.76 -7.15
N PRO A 298 19.09 1.29 -8.15
CA PRO A 298 19.41 2.11 -9.31
C PRO A 298 18.16 2.31 -10.17
N VAL A 299 17.76 3.58 -10.35
CA VAL A 299 16.74 3.97 -11.33
C VAL A 299 17.45 4.35 -12.64
N THR A 300 17.32 3.49 -13.64
CA THR A 300 17.98 3.64 -14.96
C THR A 300 16.96 3.55 -16.08
N TRP A 301 17.25 4.14 -17.25
CA TRP A 301 16.40 4.02 -18.44
C TRP A 301 16.53 2.67 -19.16
N HIS A 302 17.65 1.99 -18.94
CA HIS A 302 18.09 0.81 -19.68
C HIS A 302 18.44 -0.33 -18.72
N SER A 303 18.70 -1.51 -19.27
CA SER A 303 19.11 -2.65 -18.44
C SER A 303 20.42 -2.38 -17.69
N LEU A 304 20.65 -3.08 -16.58
CA LEU A 304 21.85 -2.89 -15.76
C LEU A 304 23.14 -3.35 -16.46
N LYS A 305 23.05 -4.32 -17.37
CA LYS A 305 24.21 -4.97 -18.01
C LYS A 305 24.34 -4.69 -19.51
N GLY A 306 23.31 -4.13 -20.13
CA GLY A 306 23.25 -3.89 -21.57
C GLY A 306 23.16 -5.18 -22.40
N ILE A 307 23.18 -5.01 -23.72
CA ILE A 307 23.18 -6.11 -24.70
C ILE A 307 24.59 -6.25 -25.27
N LYS A 308 25.22 -7.40 -25.02
CA LYS A 308 26.64 -7.62 -25.33
C LYS A 308 26.92 -8.03 -26.78
N GLU A 309 26.10 -8.89 -27.36
CA GLU A 309 26.39 -9.55 -28.65
C GLU A 309 25.60 -8.92 -29.79
N ASP A 310 26.26 -8.70 -30.94
CA ASP A 310 25.67 -7.98 -32.07
C ASP A 310 24.48 -8.71 -32.69
N HIS A 311 24.55 -10.05 -32.81
CA HIS A 311 23.44 -10.83 -33.36
C HIS A 311 22.19 -10.80 -32.46
N HIS A 312 22.35 -10.68 -31.14
CA HIS A 312 21.23 -10.45 -30.21
C HIS A 312 20.58 -9.08 -30.46
N ARG A 313 21.38 -8.04 -30.80
CA ARG A 313 20.84 -6.71 -31.15
C ARG A 313 20.04 -6.77 -32.44
N GLU A 314 20.56 -7.43 -33.48
CA GLU A 314 19.86 -7.57 -34.77
C GLU A 314 18.48 -8.24 -34.63
N GLU A 315 18.41 -9.27 -33.80
CA GLU A 315 17.15 -9.96 -33.50
C GLU A 315 16.13 -9.04 -32.80
N ILE A 316 16.57 -8.27 -31.80
CA ILE A 316 15.72 -7.28 -31.13
C ILE A 316 15.28 -6.20 -32.11
N ILE A 317 16.17 -5.70 -32.96
CA ILE A 317 15.89 -4.68 -33.98
C ILE A 317 14.81 -5.17 -34.94
N SER A 318 14.91 -6.42 -35.42
CA SER A 318 13.92 -6.99 -36.33
C SER A 318 12.51 -7.01 -35.71
N ALA A 319 12.39 -7.47 -34.46
CA ALA A 319 11.12 -7.46 -33.74
C ALA A 319 10.62 -6.03 -33.45
N LEU A 320 11.54 -5.12 -33.10
CA LEU A 320 11.24 -3.72 -32.81
C LEU A 320 10.67 -3.00 -34.02
N VAL A 321 11.28 -3.15 -35.21
CA VAL A 321 10.79 -2.54 -36.45
C VAL A 321 9.38 -3.00 -36.75
N GLN A 322 9.09 -4.31 -36.65
CA GLN A 322 7.73 -4.84 -36.84
C GLN A 322 6.73 -4.25 -35.84
N ASN A 323 7.12 -4.11 -34.57
CA ASN A 323 6.25 -3.53 -33.54
C ASN A 323 5.99 -2.03 -33.77
N VAL A 324 7.00 -1.29 -34.19
CA VAL A 324 6.87 0.14 -34.54
C VAL A 324 6.02 0.30 -35.80
N ASP A 325 6.15 -0.61 -36.77
CA ASP A 325 5.36 -0.56 -38.00
C ASP A 325 3.88 -0.81 -37.80
N ALA A 326 3.53 -1.57 -36.77
CA ALA A 326 2.15 -1.80 -36.34
C ALA A 326 1.55 -0.65 -35.50
N LEU A 327 2.31 0.41 -35.17
CA LEU A 327 1.75 1.57 -34.47
C LEU A 327 0.80 2.36 -35.38
N ASP A 328 -0.46 2.45 -34.96
CA ASP A 328 -1.51 3.21 -35.63
C ASP A 328 -2.29 4.04 -34.61
N SER A 329 -2.14 5.37 -34.66
CA SER A 329 -2.85 6.30 -33.77
C SER A 329 -4.27 6.62 -34.25
N SER A 330 -4.66 6.13 -35.42
CA SER A 330 -6.02 6.26 -35.97
C SER A 330 -6.92 5.07 -35.67
N ALA A 331 -6.35 3.96 -35.19
CA ALA A 331 -7.10 2.78 -34.78
C ALA A 331 -8.03 3.07 -33.59
N ASP A 332 -9.11 2.30 -33.49
CA ASP A 332 -9.98 2.35 -32.32
C ASP A 332 -9.21 1.92 -31.06
N VAL A 333 -9.28 2.76 -30.03
CA VAL A 333 -8.58 2.55 -28.75
C VAL A 333 -9.55 2.52 -27.60
N THR A 334 -9.20 1.76 -26.57
CA THR A 334 -9.99 1.66 -25.33
C THR A 334 -10.18 3.03 -24.67
N SER A 335 -11.33 3.24 -24.03
CA SER A 335 -11.57 4.45 -23.23
C SER A 335 -11.14 4.30 -21.76
N ALA A 336 -10.84 3.08 -21.32
CA ALA A 336 -10.38 2.79 -19.96
C ALA A 336 -8.92 3.24 -19.79
N SER A 337 -8.67 4.09 -18.79
CA SER A 337 -7.35 4.66 -18.55
C SER A 337 -6.29 3.60 -18.26
N TYR A 338 -6.65 2.48 -17.63
CA TYR A 338 -5.74 1.36 -17.37
C TYR A 338 -5.12 0.81 -18.66
N PHE A 339 -5.96 0.25 -19.53
CA PHE A 339 -5.52 -0.36 -20.78
C PHE A 339 -4.94 0.67 -21.76
N TYR A 340 -5.45 1.91 -21.75
CA TYR A 340 -4.87 3.00 -22.53
C TYR A 340 -3.43 3.30 -22.08
N GLY A 341 -3.22 3.36 -20.75
CA GLY A 341 -1.90 3.50 -20.14
C GLY A 341 -0.94 2.40 -20.59
N LYS A 342 -1.36 1.13 -20.51
CA LYS A 342 -0.55 -0.01 -20.98
C LYS A 342 -0.13 0.15 -22.45
N LEU A 343 -1.06 0.57 -23.32
CA LEU A 343 -0.79 0.78 -24.75
C LEU A 343 0.30 1.84 -24.99
N ILE A 344 0.19 3.02 -24.37
CA ILE A 344 1.18 4.09 -24.56
C ILE A 344 2.51 3.76 -23.87
N ALA A 345 2.49 3.05 -22.75
CA ALA A 345 3.69 2.59 -22.07
C ALA A 345 4.46 1.55 -22.90
N ARG A 346 3.75 0.66 -23.59
CA ARG A 346 4.35 -0.27 -24.56
C ARG A 346 5.05 0.48 -25.70
N ALA A 347 4.41 1.49 -26.28
CA ALA A 347 5.03 2.31 -27.32
C ALA A 347 6.27 3.08 -26.78
N ALA A 348 6.19 3.63 -25.57
CA ALA A 348 7.33 4.27 -24.93
C ALA A 348 8.48 3.30 -24.66
N ARG A 349 8.17 2.04 -24.33
CA ARG A 349 9.19 1.00 -24.14
C ARG A 349 10.03 0.80 -25.40
N PHE A 350 9.44 0.89 -26.60
CA PHE A 350 10.15 0.78 -27.88
C PHE A 350 11.25 1.83 -28.04
N VAL A 351 11.04 3.07 -27.56
CA VAL A 351 12.07 4.12 -27.58
C VAL A 351 13.29 3.67 -26.78
N LEU A 352 13.08 3.19 -25.56
CA LEU A 352 14.18 2.79 -24.69
C LEU A 352 14.89 1.54 -25.21
N ILE A 353 14.18 0.61 -25.87
CA ILE A 353 14.81 -0.52 -26.57
C ILE A 353 15.65 -0.01 -27.74
N ALA A 354 15.10 0.88 -28.57
CA ALA A 354 15.77 1.48 -29.73
C ALA A 354 17.10 2.16 -29.34
N GLU A 355 17.09 2.90 -28.22
CA GLU A 355 18.31 3.53 -27.68
C GLU A 355 19.35 2.49 -27.26
N GLU A 356 18.93 1.43 -26.58
CA GLU A 356 19.85 0.42 -26.04
C GLU A 356 20.48 -0.48 -27.13
N VAL A 357 19.77 -0.71 -28.24
CA VAL A 357 20.30 -1.42 -29.42
C VAL A 357 20.88 -0.48 -30.49
N CYS A 358 20.99 0.82 -30.19
CA CYS A 358 21.50 1.85 -31.11
C CYS A 358 20.76 1.95 -32.45
N HIS A 359 19.47 1.60 -32.51
CA HIS A 359 18.64 1.69 -33.72
C HIS A 359 17.67 2.87 -33.63
N LEU A 360 18.23 4.08 -33.71
CA LEU A 360 17.51 5.32 -33.39
C LEU A 360 16.50 5.77 -34.46
N ASP A 361 16.57 5.20 -35.68
CA ASP A 361 15.77 5.64 -36.84
C ASP A 361 14.26 5.46 -36.66
N VAL A 362 13.83 4.56 -35.75
CA VAL A 362 12.42 4.34 -35.43
C VAL A 362 11.84 5.37 -34.45
N ILE A 363 12.68 6.10 -33.71
CA ILE A 363 12.26 7.01 -32.63
C ILE A 363 11.32 8.11 -33.13
N PRO A 364 11.53 8.77 -34.29
CA PRO A 364 10.61 9.80 -34.77
C PRO A 364 9.16 9.30 -34.93
N LYS A 365 8.96 8.10 -35.50
CA LYS A 365 7.63 7.51 -35.68
C LYS A 365 6.97 7.21 -34.32
N ILE A 366 7.73 6.67 -33.37
CA ILE A 366 7.23 6.39 -32.02
C ILE A 366 6.88 7.70 -31.28
N ARG A 367 7.72 8.73 -31.39
CA ARG A 367 7.49 10.05 -30.79
C ARG A 367 6.18 10.66 -31.28
N ASP A 368 5.95 10.64 -32.59
CA ASP A 368 4.76 11.24 -33.19
C ASP A 368 3.49 10.47 -32.77
N TYR A 369 3.57 9.13 -32.69
CA TYR A 369 2.52 8.29 -32.12
C TYR A 369 2.22 8.66 -30.65
N LEU A 370 3.25 8.73 -29.79
CA LEU A 370 3.09 9.06 -28.37
C LEU A 370 2.46 10.45 -28.19
N LYS A 371 2.86 11.46 -28.97
CA LYS A 371 2.24 12.80 -28.92
C LYS A 371 0.76 12.73 -29.28
N SER A 372 0.41 12.06 -30.38
CA SER A 372 -0.98 11.89 -30.82
C SER A 372 -1.86 11.20 -29.76
N MET A 373 -1.29 10.27 -28.99
CA MET A 373 -2.02 9.51 -27.98
C MET A 373 -2.09 10.22 -26.62
N ILE A 374 -1.04 10.94 -26.22
CA ILE A 374 -0.97 11.55 -24.89
C ILE A 374 -1.63 12.94 -24.86
N GLU A 375 -1.46 13.76 -25.90
CA GLU A 375 -1.99 15.13 -25.92
C GLU A 375 -3.50 15.21 -25.63
N PRO A 376 -4.37 14.34 -26.19
CA PRO A 376 -5.80 14.39 -25.90
C PRO A 376 -6.18 14.22 -24.42
N TRP A 377 -5.40 13.43 -23.67
CA TRP A 377 -5.61 13.26 -22.23
C TRP A 377 -5.16 14.47 -21.43
N LEU A 378 -4.03 15.07 -21.80
CA LEU A 378 -3.49 16.26 -21.12
C LEU A 378 -4.27 17.54 -21.45
N ASP A 379 -4.81 17.64 -22.67
CA ASP A 379 -5.65 18.75 -23.11
C ASP A 379 -7.13 18.57 -22.71
N GLY A 380 -7.51 17.39 -22.19
CA GLY A 380 -8.90 17.07 -21.83
C GLY A 380 -9.84 16.95 -23.04
N SER A 381 -9.30 16.69 -24.23
CA SER A 381 -10.03 16.59 -25.49
C SER A 381 -10.35 15.15 -25.91
N PHE A 382 -9.84 14.15 -25.19
CA PHE A 382 -10.24 12.75 -25.37
C PHE A 382 -11.74 12.61 -25.01
N GLY A 383 -12.62 12.59 -26.02
CA GLY A 383 -14.08 12.62 -25.79
C GLY A 383 -14.62 11.51 -24.85
N PRO A 384 -14.21 10.23 -25.05
CA PRO A 384 -14.73 9.09 -24.29
C PRO A 384 -14.39 9.11 -22.79
N ASN A 385 -13.24 9.67 -22.39
CA ASN A 385 -12.79 9.71 -20.99
C ASN A 385 -11.77 10.83 -20.76
N GLY A 386 -11.41 11.17 -19.54
CA GLY A 386 -10.36 12.17 -19.29
C GLY A 386 -10.17 12.43 -17.80
N PHE A 387 -9.06 13.07 -17.45
CA PHE A 387 -8.77 13.44 -16.06
C PHE A 387 -9.55 14.69 -15.65
N LEU A 388 -10.16 14.62 -14.48
CA LEU A 388 -10.87 15.69 -13.80
C LEU A 388 -10.27 15.86 -12.41
N TYR A 389 -10.41 17.04 -11.83
CA TYR A 389 -10.02 17.29 -10.44
C TYR A 389 -11.24 17.28 -9.52
N ASP A 390 -11.24 16.43 -8.49
CA ASP A 390 -12.23 16.40 -7.42
C ASP A 390 -11.80 17.31 -6.24
N PRO A 391 -12.54 18.37 -5.94
CA PRO A 391 -12.27 19.24 -4.80
C PRO A 391 -12.73 18.69 -3.44
N THR A 392 -13.53 17.62 -3.42
CA THR A 392 -14.12 17.09 -2.17
C THR A 392 -13.10 16.31 -1.37
N TRP A 393 -12.40 15.37 -2.01
CA TRP A 393 -11.34 14.58 -1.40
C TRP A 393 -9.95 15.07 -1.80
N GLY A 394 -9.83 15.90 -2.85
CA GLY A 394 -8.59 16.54 -3.25
C GLY A 394 -7.70 15.61 -4.07
N GLY A 395 -8.06 15.38 -5.33
CA GLY A 395 -7.30 14.55 -6.24
C GLY A 395 -7.89 14.42 -7.63
N LEU A 396 -7.23 13.63 -8.48
CA LEU A 396 -7.70 13.36 -9.83
C LEU A 396 -8.74 12.24 -9.83
N ILE A 397 -9.74 12.34 -10.69
CA ILE A 397 -10.64 11.24 -11.03
C ILE A 397 -10.84 11.19 -12.54
N THR A 398 -11.37 10.10 -13.08
CA THR A 398 -11.70 10.03 -14.51
C THR A 398 -13.14 10.43 -14.78
N LYS A 399 -13.41 10.94 -15.98
CA LYS A 399 -14.77 11.29 -16.42
C LYS A 399 -15.72 10.10 -16.32
N LEU A 400 -15.29 8.90 -16.73
CA LEU A 400 -16.07 7.67 -16.59
C LEU A 400 -16.32 7.35 -15.11
N GLY A 401 -15.27 7.32 -14.29
CA GLY A 401 -15.37 7.02 -12.85
C GLY A 401 -16.18 8.04 -12.06
N SER A 402 -16.26 9.29 -12.51
CA SER A 402 -17.00 10.35 -11.80
C SER A 402 -18.51 10.11 -11.73
N LYS A 403 -19.05 9.26 -12.62
CA LYS A 403 -20.49 8.96 -12.72
C LYS A 403 -20.83 7.52 -12.38
N ASP A 404 -19.85 6.61 -12.40
CA ASP A 404 -20.00 5.20 -12.06
C ASP A 404 -18.84 4.74 -11.18
N SER A 405 -19.13 4.26 -9.97
CA SER A 405 -18.12 3.80 -9.02
C SER A 405 -17.37 2.56 -9.48
N GLY A 406 -17.94 1.76 -10.39
CA GLY A 406 -17.25 0.65 -11.05
C GLY A 406 -16.56 1.04 -12.36
N GLY A 407 -16.86 2.24 -12.86
CA GLY A 407 -16.31 2.76 -14.10
C GLY A 407 -14.80 2.97 -14.00
N ASP A 408 -14.08 2.59 -15.05
CA ASP A 408 -12.63 2.73 -15.14
C ASP A 408 -11.89 2.13 -13.94
N PHE A 409 -12.33 0.92 -13.53
CA PHE A 409 -11.80 0.15 -12.41
C PHE A 409 -11.90 0.84 -11.04
N GLY A 410 -12.82 1.81 -10.91
CA GLY A 410 -13.02 2.56 -9.68
C GLY A 410 -12.01 3.70 -9.48
N PHE A 411 -11.33 4.13 -10.55
CA PHE A 411 -10.52 5.37 -10.51
C PHE A 411 -11.37 6.57 -10.01
N GLY A 412 -12.66 6.59 -10.33
CA GLY A 412 -13.63 7.59 -9.84
C GLY A 412 -13.78 7.68 -8.31
N ILE A 413 -13.42 6.60 -7.62
CA ILE A 413 -13.43 6.47 -6.16
C ILE A 413 -12.03 6.20 -5.62
N TYR A 414 -10.98 6.67 -6.31
CA TYR A 414 -9.59 6.60 -5.88
C TYR A 414 -8.95 5.21 -5.87
N ASN A 415 -9.54 4.21 -6.54
CA ASN A 415 -8.87 2.93 -6.72
C ASN A 415 -7.73 3.06 -7.74
N ASP A 416 -6.61 2.38 -7.48
CA ASP A 416 -5.62 2.01 -8.49
C ASP A 416 -4.90 3.18 -9.19
N HIS A 417 -4.93 4.38 -8.61
CA HIS A 417 -4.33 5.57 -9.22
C HIS A 417 -2.85 5.39 -9.58
N HIS A 418 -2.04 4.88 -8.65
CA HIS A 418 -0.63 4.56 -8.90
C HIS A 418 -0.40 3.52 -10.02
N TYR A 419 -1.33 2.58 -10.25
CA TYR A 419 -1.25 1.64 -11.37
C TYR A 419 -1.50 2.36 -12.69
N HIS A 420 -2.65 3.04 -12.80
CA HIS A 420 -3.08 3.72 -14.02
C HIS A 420 -2.13 4.87 -14.38
N LEU A 421 -1.94 5.82 -13.45
CA LEU A 421 -1.09 6.99 -13.65
C LEU A 421 0.39 6.60 -13.81
N GLY A 422 0.82 5.48 -13.22
CA GLY A 422 2.16 4.93 -13.42
C GLY A 422 2.49 4.74 -14.89
N TYR A 423 1.61 4.08 -15.66
CA TYR A 423 1.80 3.90 -17.10
C TYR A 423 1.81 5.21 -17.89
N PHE A 424 0.93 6.16 -17.55
CA PHE A 424 0.93 7.49 -18.18
C PHE A 424 2.25 8.21 -17.90
N LEU A 425 2.70 8.26 -16.65
CA LEU A 425 3.95 8.92 -16.29
C LEU A 425 5.16 8.24 -16.92
N TYR A 426 5.17 6.91 -17.05
CA TYR A 426 6.22 6.18 -17.76
C TYR A 426 6.34 6.69 -19.20
N ALA A 427 5.23 6.67 -19.94
CA ALA A 427 5.20 7.08 -21.34
C ALA A 427 5.57 8.56 -21.51
N ILE A 428 5.06 9.41 -20.63
CA ILE A 428 5.36 10.85 -20.61
C ILE A 428 6.84 11.10 -20.30
N ALA A 429 7.43 10.42 -19.31
CA ALA A 429 8.83 10.60 -18.95
C ALA A 429 9.76 10.26 -20.13
N VAL A 430 9.47 9.17 -20.84
CA VAL A 430 10.20 8.79 -22.06
C VAL A 430 9.99 9.84 -23.17
N LEU A 431 8.77 10.33 -23.38
CA LEU A 431 8.50 11.35 -24.39
C LEU A 431 9.22 12.67 -24.07
N VAL A 432 9.25 13.10 -22.81
CA VAL A 432 10.01 14.29 -22.36
C VAL A 432 11.50 14.12 -22.64
N LYS A 433 12.05 12.92 -22.41
CA LYS A 433 13.46 12.61 -22.68
C LYS A 433 13.84 12.81 -24.15
N ILE A 434 12.96 12.43 -25.08
CA ILE A 434 13.22 12.54 -26.54
C ILE A 434 12.66 13.82 -27.19
N ASP A 435 11.80 14.56 -26.51
CA ASP A 435 11.22 15.84 -26.95
C ASP A 435 11.02 16.81 -25.77
N ASN A 436 12.10 17.49 -25.39
CA ASN A 436 12.11 18.43 -24.27
C ASN A 436 11.20 19.65 -24.51
N LEU A 437 10.99 20.08 -25.77
CA LEU A 437 10.10 21.21 -26.06
C LEU A 437 8.64 20.83 -25.79
N TRP A 438 8.23 19.63 -26.19
CA TRP A 438 6.93 19.08 -25.82
C TRP A 438 6.79 18.95 -24.30
N GLY A 439 7.82 18.44 -23.62
CA GLY A 439 7.83 18.32 -22.16
C GLY A 439 7.63 19.66 -21.46
N LYS A 440 8.30 20.73 -21.90
CA LYS A 440 8.11 22.07 -21.33
C LYS A 440 6.68 22.59 -21.49
N LYS A 441 6.01 22.29 -22.62
CA LYS A 441 4.63 22.71 -22.89
C LYS A 441 3.65 22.08 -21.87
N TYR A 442 3.78 20.78 -21.62
CA TYR A 442 2.83 20.02 -20.80
C TYR A 442 3.26 19.82 -19.34
N LYS A 443 4.42 20.35 -18.94
CA LYS A 443 4.96 20.21 -17.59
C LYS A 443 3.93 20.43 -16.47
N PRO A 444 3.05 21.46 -16.52
CA PRO A 444 2.05 21.65 -15.47
C PRO A 444 1.10 20.45 -15.31
N GLN A 445 0.48 20.00 -16.40
CA GLN A 445 -0.47 18.87 -16.39
C GLN A 445 0.21 17.58 -15.94
N VAL A 446 1.43 17.37 -16.41
CA VAL A 446 2.24 16.20 -16.05
C VAL A 446 2.55 16.18 -14.55
N TYR A 447 2.91 17.32 -13.96
CA TYR A 447 3.14 17.41 -12.52
C TYR A 447 1.83 17.30 -11.72
N ALA A 448 0.67 17.65 -12.28
CA ALA A 448 -0.61 17.36 -11.64
C ALA A 448 -0.90 15.84 -11.59
N LEU A 449 -0.59 15.08 -12.65
CA LEU A 449 -0.69 13.62 -12.63
C LEU A 449 0.23 13.00 -11.56
N ALA A 450 1.49 13.46 -11.50
CA ALA A 450 2.44 13.00 -10.48
C ALA A 450 1.99 13.38 -9.07
N ALA A 451 1.54 14.62 -8.87
CA ALA A 451 1.14 15.11 -7.56
C ALA A 451 -0.03 14.33 -6.94
N ASP A 452 -0.88 13.67 -7.74
CA ASP A 452 -1.99 12.90 -7.21
C ASP A 452 -1.56 11.80 -6.24
N TYR A 453 -0.41 11.15 -6.48
CA TYR A 453 0.13 10.09 -5.61
C TYR A 453 1.56 10.34 -5.12
N MET A 454 2.27 11.36 -5.60
CA MET A 454 3.63 11.74 -5.20
C MET A 454 3.72 13.06 -4.42
N THR A 455 2.61 13.61 -3.94
CA THR A 455 2.67 14.81 -3.09
C THR A 455 3.34 14.53 -1.74
N LEU A 456 4.20 15.43 -1.29
CA LEU A 456 4.87 15.34 0.02
C LEU A 456 4.34 16.34 1.06
N GLY A 457 3.48 17.28 0.68
CA GLY A 457 3.00 18.32 1.59
C GLY A 457 2.27 17.77 2.81
N LYS A 458 2.75 18.07 4.03
CA LYS A 458 2.17 17.61 5.32
C LYS A 458 1.15 18.55 5.96
N LYS A 459 1.04 19.80 5.50
CA LYS A 459 0.48 20.90 6.32
C LYS A 459 -0.96 21.28 5.98
N LYS A 460 -1.74 21.47 7.05
CA LYS A 460 -2.90 22.37 7.10
C LYS A 460 -2.41 23.78 6.72
N GLY A 461 -2.93 24.33 5.62
CA GLY A 461 -2.43 25.60 5.04
C GLY A 461 -1.24 25.46 4.07
N SER A 462 -0.82 24.23 3.71
CA SER A 462 -0.02 24.06 2.50
C SER A 462 -0.89 24.37 1.28
N SER A 463 -0.32 24.98 0.25
CA SER A 463 -1.00 25.23 -1.02
C SER A 463 -1.27 23.96 -1.84
N SER A 464 -0.95 22.77 -1.32
CA SER A 464 -1.17 21.51 -2.04
C SER A 464 -2.66 21.17 -2.08
N VAL A 465 -3.14 20.95 -3.30
CA VAL A 465 -4.50 20.50 -3.59
C VAL A 465 -4.59 18.97 -3.68
N TYR A 466 -3.49 18.27 -3.43
CA TYR A 466 -3.40 16.81 -3.45
C TYR A 466 -2.97 16.24 -2.10
N THR A 467 -3.38 15.00 -1.85
CA THR A 467 -3.08 14.23 -0.64
C THR A 467 -1.64 13.72 -0.63
N ARG A 468 -0.97 13.81 0.53
CA ARG A 468 0.39 13.28 0.71
C ARG A 468 0.44 11.78 0.43
N LEU A 469 1.38 11.38 -0.45
CA LEU A 469 1.64 10.01 -0.89
C LEU A 469 0.40 9.11 -0.86
N ARG A 470 -0.64 9.51 -1.61
CA ARG A 470 -2.01 8.98 -1.53
C ARG A 470 -2.09 7.46 -1.33
N CYS A 471 -1.35 6.72 -2.15
CA CYS A 471 -1.38 5.26 -2.16
C CYS A 471 -0.40 4.61 -1.19
N PHE A 472 0.70 5.28 -0.80
CA PHE A 472 1.77 4.66 -0.03
C PHE A 472 1.44 4.61 1.46
N ASP A 473 1.51 3.42 2.04
CA ASP A 473 1.33 3.23 3.46
C ASP A 473 2.68 3.27 4.19
N PHE A 474 2.88 4.34 4.96
CA PHE A 474 4.12 4.55 5.70
C PHE A 474 4.44 3.47 6.73
N PHE A 475 3.48 2.75 7.32
CA PHE A 475 3.79 1.70 8.29
C PHE A 475 3.98 0.36 7.59
N LYS A 476 3.24 0.08 6.52
CA LYS A 476 3.34 -1.20 5.79
C LYS A 476 4.48 -1.22 4.77
N LEU A 477 4.97 -0.04 4.40
CA LEU A 477 6.04 0.21 3.45
C LEU A 477 5.72 -0.26 2.02
N HIS A 478 4.44 -0.40 1.70
CA HIS A 478 3.91 -0.64 0.36
C HIS A 478 2.63 0.16 0.16
N SER A 479 2.10 0.12 -1.05
CA SER A 479 0.90 0.86 -1.42
C SER A 479 -0.40 0.12 -1.10
N TRP A 480 -1.50 0.87 -1.11
CA TRP A 480 -2.85 0.34 -1.13
C TRP A 480 -3.58 0.78 -2.39
N ALA A 481 -4.14 -0.21 -3.08
CA ALA A 481 -4.87 -0.02 -4.32
C ALA A 481 -6.29 0.48 -4.07
N GLY A 482 -6.97 -0.10 -3.07
CA GLY A 482 -8.36 0.26 -2.73
C GLY A 482 -8.51 1.67 -2.14
N GLY A 483 -9.23 2.53 -2.87
CA GLY A 483 -9.63 3.89 -2.49
C GLY A 483 -10.87 3.92 -1.60
N LEU A 484 -11.88 4.73 -1.94
CA LEU A 484 -13.10 4.96 -1.15
C LEU A 484 -14.13 3.83 -1.23
N THR A 485 -13.66 2.58 -1.23
CA THR A 485 -14.47 1.36 -1.14
C THR A 485 -14.37 0.77 0.25
N GLU A 486 -15.51 0.39 0.84
CA GLU A 486 -15.55 -0.29 2.14
C GLU A 486 -15.28 -1.78 1.94
N PHE A 487 -14.37 -2.35 2.74
CA PHE A 487 -14.03 -3.77 2.68
C PHE A 487 -13.94 -4.36 4.08
N THR A 488 -14.52 -5.55 4.28
CA THR A 488 -14.47 -6.27 5.57
C THR A 488 -13.05 -6.68 5.95
N ASP A 489 -12.20 -6.97 4.96
CA ASP A 489 -10.79 -7.36 5.15
C ASP A 489 -9.82 -6.15 5.13
N GLY A 490 -10.36 -4.92 5.08
CA GLY A 490 -9.61 -3.67 5.02
C GLY A 490 -9.04 -3.34 3.63
N ARG A 491 -7.97 -2.56 3.59
CA ARG A 491 -7.30 -2.15 2.35
C ARG A 491 -6.67 -3.35 1.65
N ASN A 492 -6.46 -3.26 0.34
CA ASN A 492 -5.84 -4.33 -0.45
C ASN A 492 -4.89 -3.82 -1.52
N GLN A 493 -3.97 -4.70 -1.94
CA GLN A 493 -3.07 -4.56 -3.07
C GLN A 493 -2.93 -5.93 -3.74
N GLU A 494 -2.91 -5.95 -5.07
CA GLU A 494 -2.75 -7.16 -5.88
C GLU A 494 -1.44 -7.08 -6.65
N SER A 495 -1.35 -6.14 -7.60
CA SER A 495 -0.25 -6.01 -8.56
C SER A 495 0.92 -5.19 -8.00
N THR A 496 1.86 -5.85 -7.32
CA THR A 496 3.01 -5.16 -6.73
C THR A 496 3.94 -4.56 -7.79
N SER A 497 4.08 -5.22 -8.95
CA SER A 497 4.90 -4.72 -10.06
C SER A 497 4.33 -3.45 -10.69
N GLU A 498 3.02 -3.22 -10.66
CA GLU A 498 2.44 -1.96 -11.12
C GLU A 498 2.61 -0.82 -10.12
N ALA A 499 2.57 -1.09 -8.81
CA ALA A 499 2.98 -0.10 -7.81
C ALA A 499 4.46 0.28 -7.99
N VAL A 500 5.34 -0.72 -8.19
CA VAL A 500 6.75 -0.54 -8.52
C VAL A 500 6.91 0.31 -9.78
N ASN A 501 6.15 0.02 -10.85
CA ASN A 501 6.13 0.84 -12.07
C ASN A 501 5.71 2.29 -11.78
N GLY A 502 4.69 2.52 -10.95
CA GLY A 502 4.26 3.85 -10.56
C GLY A 502 5.41 4.70 -10.01
N TYR A 503 6.09 4.22 -8.98
CA TYR A 503 7.19 4.97 -8.36
C TYR A 503 8.45 5.04 -9.23
N TYR A 504 8.75 3.98 -9.99
CA TYR A 504 9.81 4.00 -11.00
C TYR A 504 9.56 5.06 -12.06
N SER A 505 8.32 5.18 -12.53
CA SER A 505 7.90 6.18 -13.53
C SER A 505 7.99 7.60 -13.00
N ALA A 506 7.59 7.84 -11.73
CA ALA A 506 7.79 9.12 -11.08
C ALA A 506 9.28 9.48 -10.93
N ALA A 507 10.14 8.51 -10.64
CA ALA A 507 11.58 8.73 -10.57
C ALA A 507 12.18 9.07 -11.95
N LEU A 508 11.80 8.33 -13.01
CA LEU A 508 12.17 8.63 -14.40
C LEU A 508 11.67 10.01 -14.83
N LEU A 509 10.49 10.41 -14.40
CA LEU A 509 9.94 11.74 -14.67
C LEU A 509 10.81 12.84 -14.05
N GLY A 510 11.24 12.64 -12.79
CA GLY A 510 12.20 13.51 -12.13
C GLY A 510 13.50 13.63 -12.93
N LEU A 511 14.06 12.50 -13.38
CA LEU A 511 15.26 12.49 -14.23
C LEU A 511 15.04 13.23 -15.56
N ALA A 512 13.91 13.02 -16.24
CA ALA A 512 13.60 13.63 -17.53
C ALA A 512 13.49 15.16 -17.45
N TYR A 513 12.96 15.68 -16.34
CA TYR A 513 12.83 17.13 -16.11
C TYR A 513 14.00 17.76 -15.34
N GLY A 514 14.97 16.96 -14.88
CA GLY A 514 16.05 17.40 -13.98
C GLY A 514 15.56 17.79 -12.58
N ASP A 515 14.42 17.25 -12.13
CA ASP A 515 13.89 17.41 -10.78
C ASP A 515 14.50 16.35 -9.85
N ILE A 516 15.58 16.73 -9.19
CA ILE A 516 16.34 15.85 -8.31
C ILE A 516 15.57 15.46 -7.04
N GLU A 517 14.63 16.29 -6.58
CA GLU A 517 13.85 16.03 -5.37
C GLU A 517 12.79 14.96 -5.66
N LEU A 518 12.06 15.11 -6.77
CA LEU A 518 11.12 14.09 -7.24
C LEU A 518 11.85 12.77 -7.52
N ALA A 519 12.99 12.82 -8.22
CA ALA A 519 13.77 11.62 -8.52
C ALA A 519 14.23 10.90 -7.24
N ALA A 520 14.76 11.63 -6.26
CA ALA A 520 15.24 11.07 -5.00
C ALA A 520 14.12 10.45 -4.16
N VAL A 521 13.00 11.16 -3.99
CA VAL A 521 11.90 10.68 -3.15
C VAL A 521 11.16 9.53 -3.82
N ALA A 522 10.89 9.61 -5.13
CA ALA A 522 10.29 8.51 -5.87
C ALA A 522 11.17 7.26 -5.85
N SER A 523 12.50 7.40 -5.98
CA SER A 523 13.45 6.28 -5.84
C SER A 523 13.45 5.67 -4.44
N THR A 524 13.27 6.50 -3.42
CA THR A 524 13.19 6.05 -2.02
C THR A 524 11.91 5.26 -1.77
N VAL A 525 10.77 5.77 -2.21
CA VAL A 525 9.47 5.08 -2.08
C VAL A 525 9.47 3.77 -2.88
N LEU A 526 10.00 3.80 -4.11
CA LEU A 526 10.23 2.61 -4.94
C LEU A 526 11.03 1.53 -4.18
N ALA A 527 12.06 1.92 -3.45
CA ALA A 527 12.86 0.96 -2.70
C ALA A 527 12.10 0.30 -1.56
N PHE A 528 11.31 1.06 -0.81
CA PHE A 528 10.39 0.48 0.18
C PHE A 528 9.38 -0.47 -0.46
N GLU A 529 8.75 -0.06 -1.58
CA GLU A 529 7.76 -0.87 -2.29
C GLU A 529 8.36 -2.21 -2.76
N ILE A 530 9.59 -2.21 -3.30
CA ILE A 530 10.29 -3.44 -3.71
C ILE A 530 10.62 -4.33 -2.51
N HIS A 531 11.11 -3.75 -1.40
CA HIS A 531 11.40 -4.52 -0.18
C HIS A 531 10.14 -5.16 0.39
N ALA A 532 9.01 -4.44 0.35
CA ALA A 532 7.73 -4.93 0.81
C ALA A 532 7.13 -5.98 -0.14
N ALA A 533 7.24 -5.81 -1.46
CA ALA A 533 6.83 -6.84 -2.42
C ALA A 533 7.60 -8.15 -2.19
N LYS A 534 8.93 -8.07 -2.00
CA LYS A 534 9.77 -9.24 -1.68
C LYS A 534 9.44 -9.87 -0.33
N MET A 535 9.06 -9.08 0.67
CA MET A 535 8.72 -9.61 2.01
C MET A 535 7.33 -10.25 2.03
N TRP A 536 6.33 -9.57 1.47
CA TRP A 536 4.93 -9.92 1.70
C TRP A 536 4.32 -10.73 0.56
N TRP A 537 4.80 -10.59 -0.69
CA TRP A 537 4.25 -11.33 -1.83
C TRP A 537 5.09 -12.52 -2.24
N GLN A 538 6.42 -12.47 -2.17
CA GLN A 538 7.29 -13.56 -2.61
C GLN A 538 7.41 -14.66 -1.54
N VAL A 539 6.63 -15.73 -1.70
CA VAL A 539 6.56 -16.85 -0.75
C VAL A 539 7.60 -17.91 -1.13
N LYS A 540 8.74 -17.92 -0.45
CA LYS A 540 9.80 -18.90 -0.71
C LYS A 540 9.44 -20.26 -0.10
N GLU A 541 9.99 -21.34 -0.67
CA GLU A 541 9.74 -22.71 -0.17
C GLU A 541 10.14 -22.94 1.29
N ASP A 542 11.17 -22.24 1.73
CA ASP A 542 11.73 -22.28 3.07
C ASP A 542 11.24 -21.14 3.97
N ASP A 543 10.22 -20.38 3.53
CA ASP A 543 9.69 -19.26 4.28
C ASP A 543 8.87 -19.70 5.50
N THR A 544 9.09 -19.01 6.62
CA THR A 544 8.38 -19.22 7.89
C THR A 544 7.46 -18.05 8.25
N LEU A 545 7.35 -17.03 7.39
CA LEU A 545 6.47 -15.88 7.60
C LEU A 545 5.00 -16.29 7.61
N TYR A 546 4.61 -17.16 6.67
CA TYR A 546 3.27 -17.69 6.54
C TYR A 546 3.13 -19.11 7.12
N PRO A 547 1.92 -19.54 7.50
CA PRO A 547 1.66 -20.92 7.91
C PRO A 547 2.12 -21.94 6.86
N SER A 548 2.64 -23.08 7.32
CA SER A 548 3.31 -24.06 6.46
C SER A 548 2.43 -24.65 5.36
N ASP A 549 1.12 -24.77 5.61
CA ASP A 549 0.15 -25.25 4.61
C ASP A 549 -0.09 -24.23 3.49
N PHE A 550 -0.09 -22.93 3.82
CA PHE A 550 -0.12 -21.86 2.82
C PHE A 550 1.19 -21.79 2.04
N THR A 551 2.35 -21.86 2.72
CA THR A 551 3.67 -21.82 2.08
C THR A 551 3.89 -23.02 1.14
N ALA A 552 3.39 -24.21 1.50
CA ALA A 552 3.52 -25.40 0.67
C ALA A 552 2.86 -25.24 -0.71
N GLU A 553 1.67 -24.64 -0.76
CA GLU A 553 0.86 -24.54 -1.99
C GLU A 553 1.10 -23.27 -2.81
N ASN A 554 1.79 -22.27 -2.27
CA ASN A 554 1.93 -20.96 -2.91
C ASN A 554 3.40 -20.55 -3.08
N ARG A 555 3.70 -19.85 -4.17
CA ARG A 555 4.97 -19.09 -4.34
C ARG A 555 4.76 -17.58 -4.36
N VAL A 556 3.51 -17.15 -4.51
CA VAL A 556 3.13 -15.74 -4.41
C VAL A 556 1.81 -15.59 -3.65
N VAL A 557 1.69 -14.53 -2.85
CA VAL A 557 0.37 -14.03 -2.41
C VAL A 557 -0.33 -13.43 -3.64
N GLY A 558 -1.62 -13.69 -3.80
CA GLY A 558 -2.43 -13.06 -4.85
C GLY A 558 -2.81 -11.65 -4.42
N VAL A 559 -3.97 -11.51 -3.74
CA VAL A 559 -4.38 -10.25 -3.11
C VAL A 559 -3.97 -10.22 -1.65
N LEU A 560 -3.16 -9.23 -1.27
CA LEU A 560 -2.85 -8.93 0.12
C LEU A 560 -3.85 -7.91 0.64
N TRP A 561 -4.48 -8.22 1.77
CA TRP A 561 -5.43 -7.36 2.47
C TRP A 561 -4.86 -6.94 3.84
N SER A 562 -5.41 -5.90 4.46
CA SER A 562 -5.06 -5.51 5.83
C SER A 562 -5.20 -6.68 6.83
N THR A 563 -6.19 -7.57 6.64
CA THR A 563 -6.49 -8.69 7.55
C THR A 563 -6.51 -10.07 6.90
N LYS A 564 -6.14 -10.18 5.62
CA LYS A 564 -6.16 -11.44 4.85
C LYS A 564 -5.01 -11.56 3.84
N ARG A 565 -4.51 -12.76 3.62
CA ARG A 565 -3.62 -13.14 2.49
C ARG A 565 -4.41 -14.10 1.62
N ASP A 566 -4.77 -13.68 0.42
CA ASP A 566 -5.55 -14.48 -0.52
C ASP A 566 -4.64 -15.05 -1.61
N SER A 567 -4.86 -16.29 -2.02
CA SER A 567 -4.15 -16.91 -3.13
C SER A 567 -4.81 -16.61 -4.49
N GLY A 568 -6.09 -16.22 -4.50
CA GLY A 568 -6.80 -15.80 -5.70
C GLY A 568 -6.43 -14.38 -6.15
N LEU A 569 -6.86 -14.05 -7.37
CA LEU A 569 -6.83 -12.70 -7.94
C LEU A 569 -8.27 -12.18 -8.09
N TRP A 570 -8.41 -10.87 -8.35
CA TRP A 570 -9.71 -10.26 -8.66
C TRP A 570 -10.40 -10.87 -9.89
N PHE A 571 -9.61 -11.32 -10.86
CA PHE A 571 -10.09 -11.82 -12.16
C PHE A 571 -9.75 -13.28 -12.44
N ALA A 572 -8.99 -13.95 -11.57
CA ALA A 572 -8.55 -15.32 -11.78
C ALA A 572 -8.55 -16.13 -10.48
N PRO A 573 -8.97 -17.40 -10.53
CA PRO A 573 -8.94 -18.27 -9.36
C PRO A 573 -7.49 -18.70 -9.04
N LYS A 574 -7.28 -19.25 -7.83
CA LYS A 574 -5.94 -19.59 -7.32
C LYS A 574 -5.16 -20.59 -8.17
N GLU A 575 -5.86 -21.40 -8.97
CA GLU A 575 -5.30 -22.41 -9.87
C GLU A 575 -4.65 -21.80 -11.12
N TRP A 576 -4.96 -20.55 -11.46
CA TRP A 576 -4.39 -19.83 -12.61
C TRP A 576 -3.04 -19.23 -12.23
N LYS A 577 -2.08 -20.10 -11.94
CA LYS A 577 -0.74 -19.75 -11.46
C LYS A 577 0.02 -18.84 -12.42
N GLU A 578 -0.22 -18.97 -13.71
CA GLU A 578 0.35 -18.12 -14.75
C GLU A 578 -0.11 -16.67 -14.65
N CYS A 579 -1.38 -16.44 -14.28
CA CYS A 579 -1.90 -15.10 -14.03
C CYS A 579 -1.34 -14.55 -12.72
N ARG A 580 -1.25 -15.40 -11.69
CA ARG A 580 -0.66 -15.04 -10.38
C ARG A 580 0.81 -14.68 -10.47
N LEU A 581 1.59 -15.36 -11.32
CA LEU A 581 2.96 -14.97 -11.62
C LEU A 581 2.99 -13.68 -12.42
N GLY A 582 2.26 -13.63 -13.54
CA GLY A 582 2.32 -12.52 -14.48
C GLY A 582 1.90 -11.19 -13.84
N ILE A 583 0.87 -11.17 -13.00
CA ILE A 583 0.39 -9.96 -12.32
C ILE A 583 1.42 -9.38 -11.35
N GLN A 584 2.36 -10.19 -10.85
CA GLN A 584 3.45 -9.71 -9.97
C GLN A 584 4.70 -9.31 -10.76
N LEU A 585 4.73 -9.50 -12.08
CA LEU A 585 5.86 -9.14 -12.94
C LEU A 585 5.54 -8.02 -13.93
N LEU A 586 4.31 -7.94 -14.42
CA LEU A 586 3.93 -6.95 -15.42
C LEU A 586 3.87 -5.53 -14.82
N PRO A 587 4.32 -4.49 -15.54
CA PRO A 587 5.03 -4.54 -16.81
C PRO A 587 6.52 -4.95 -16.66
N ILE A 588 7.09 -5.57 -17.71
CA ILE A 588 8.53 -5.87 -17.77
C ILE A 588 9.30 -4.59 -18.10
N LEU A 589 10.09 -4.11 -17.14
CA LEU A 589 10.90 -2.90 -17.17
C LEU A 589 12.31 -3.16 -16.60
N PRO A 590 13.29 -2.25 -16.75
CA PRO A 590 14.60 -2.38 -16.10
C PRO A 590 14.52 -2.56 -14.58
N VAL A 591 13.54 -1.95 -13.91
CA VAL A 591 13.36 -2.12 -12.46
C VAL A 591 12.88 -3.53 -12.07
N SER A 592 12.25 -4.27 -12.99
CA SER A 592 11.82 -5.65 -12.76
C SER A 592 13.01 -6.57 -12.46
N GLU A 593 14.21 -6.23 -12.94
CA GLU A 593 15.46 -6.93 -12.62
C GLU A 593 15.75 -6.93 -11.11
N ILE A 594 15.46 -5.82 -10.44
CA ILE A 594 15.67 -5.67 -9.01
C ILE A 594 14.54 -6.36 -8.24
N LEU A 595 13.29 -6.26 -8.70
CA LEU A 595 12.15 -6.91 -8.07
C LEU A 595 12.30 -8.44 -8.04
N PHE A 596 12.79 -9.04 -9.12
CA PHE A 596 13.04 -10.48 -9.26
C PHE A 596 14.54 -10.83 -9.26
N SER A 597 15.34 -10.15 -8.46
CA SER A 597 16.80 -10.38 -8.41
C SER A 597 17.23 -11.73 -7.83
N ASP A 598 16.35 -12.44 -7.14
CA ASP A 598 16.63 -13.75 -6.53
C ASP A 598 16.35 -14.88 -7.54
N VAL A 599 17.39 -15.36 -8.21
CA VAL A 599 17.30 -16.41 -9.24
C VAL A 599 16.76 -17.72 -8.65
N LYS A 600 17.08 -18.04 -7.38
CA LYS A 600 16.55 -19.25 -6.72
C LYS A 600 15.03 -19.14 -6.59
N PHE A 601 14.53 -17.99 -6.13
CA PHE A 601 13.09 -17.75 -6.04
C PHE A 601 12.42 -17.71 -7.42
N ALA A 602 13.03 -17.06 -8.41
CA ALA A 602 12.49 -17.02 -9.77
C ALA A 602 12.30 -18.44 -10.33
N LYS A 603 13.28 -19.34 -10.13
CA LYS A 603 13.15 -20.75 -10.49
C LYS A 603 12.02 -21.46 -9.73
N GLN A 604 11.92 -21.29 -8.42
CA GLN A 604 10.82 -21.86 -7.63
C GLN A 604 9.44 -21.42 -8.15
N LEU A 605 9.30 -20.14 -8.50
CA LEU A 605 8.07 -19.56 -9.02
C LEU A 605 7.71 -20.09 -10.43
N VAL A 606 8.72 -20.26 -11.29
CA VAL A 606 8.54 -20.87 -12.63
C VAL A 606 8.15 -22.33 -12.49
N ASP A 607 8.89 -23.12 -11.73
CA ASP A 607 8.63 -24.55 -11.52
C ASP A 607 7.23 -24.79 -10.93
N TRP A 608 6.80 -23.94 -9.99
CA TRP A 608 5.45 -24.00 -9.41
C TRP A 608 4.35 -23.65 -10.42
N THR A 609 4.63 -22.78 -11.38
CA THR A 609 3.67 -22.30 -12.39
C THR A 609 3.56 -23.20 -13.61
N LEU A 610 4.65 -23.84 -14.04
CA LEU A 610 4.71 -24.65 -15.27
C LEU A 610 3.53 -25.63 -15.46
N PRO A 611 3.10 -26.41 -14.45
CA PRO A 611 1.97 -27.33 -14.61
C PRO A 611 0.64 -26.66 -14.98
N ALA A 612 0.47 -25.36 -14.70
CA ALA A 612 -0.75 -24.63 -15.05
C ALA A 612 -0.86 -24.37 -16.56
N LEU A 613 0.24 -24.46 -17.31
CA LEU A 613 0.23 -24.28 -18.77
C LEU A 613 -0.50 -25.40 -19.52
N ASP A 614 -0.55 -26.60 -18.92
CA ASP A 614 -1.21 -27.78 -19.49
C ASP A 614 -2.71 -27.83 -19.19
N ARG A 615 -3.28 -26.76 -18.61
CA ARG A 615 -4.70 -26.68 -18.27
C ARG A 615 -5.60 -26.86 -19.50
N GLU A 616 -6.63 -27.69 -19.36
CA GLU A 616 -7.65 -27.90 -20.37
C GLU A 616 -8.34 -26.58 -20.76
N GLY A 617 -8.54 -26.34 -22.06
CA GLY A 617 -9.00 -25.05 -22.59
C GLY A 617 -7.87 -24.05 -22.89
N GLY A 618 -6.64 -24.37 -22.50
CA GLY A 618 -5.45 -23.59 -22.80
C GLY A 618 -5.22 -22.39 -21.87
N VAL A 619 -4.09 -21.73 -22.11
CA VAL A 619 -3.63 -20.56 -21.35
C VAL A 619 -3.40 -19.40 -22.32
N GLY A 620 -3.81 -18.20 -21.92
CA GLY A 620 -3.60 -16.99 -22.70
C GLY A 620 -2.12 -16.75 -22.98
N GLU A 621 -1.77 -16.58 -24.26
CA GLU A 621 -0.37 -16.46 -24.72
C GLU A 621 0.40 -15.33 -24.00
N GLY A 622 -0.26 -14.21 -23.70
CA GLY A 622 0.35 -13.10 -22.97
C GLY A 622 0.91 -13.49 -21.60
N TRP A 623 0.23 -14.37 -20.86
CA TRP A 623 0.67 -14.82 -19.54
C TRP A 623 1.88 -15.74 -19.61
N LYS A 624 1.99 -16.56 -20.67
CA LYS A 624 3.14 -17.44 -20.90
C LYS A 624 4.43 -16.65 -21.08
N GLY A 625 4.36 -15.49 -21.73
CA GLY A 625 5.52 -14.61 -21.94
C GLY A 625 6.19 -14.16 -20.64
N PHE A 626 5.41 -13.87 -19.58
CA PHE A 626 5.96 -13.49 -18.28
C PHE A 626 6.65 -14.65 -17.56
N LEU A 627 6.09 -15.85 -17.66
CA LEU A 627 6.73 -17.06 -17.14
C LEU A 627 8.08 -17.31 -17.85
N TYR A 628 8.10 -17.27 -19.17
CA TYR A 628 9.34 -17.48 -19.95
C TYR A 628 10.37 -16.38 -19.70
N ALA A 629 9.93 -15.15 -19.45
CA ALA A 629 10.84 -14.08 -19.03
C ALA A 629 11.57 -14.43 -17.73
N LEU A 630 10.89 -14.97 -16.71
CA LEU A 630 11.57 -15.43 -15.48
C LEU A 630 12.41 -16.69 -15.70
N GLU A 631 11.95 -17.61 -16.54
CA GLU A 631 12.72 -18.81 -16.91
C GLU A 631 14.08 -18.45 -17.51
N SER A 632 14.13 -17.39 -18.33
CA SER A 632 15.37 -16.91 -18.96
C SER A 632 16.47 -16.49 -17.99
N MET A 633 16.16 -16.31 -16.71
CA MET A 633 17.14 -15.99 -15.67
C MET A 633 18.06 -17.17 -15.33
N TYR A 634 17.68 -18.40 -15.67
CA TYR A 634 18.49 -19.60 -15.43
C TYR A 634 18.53 -20.56 -16.63
N ASP A 635 17.56 -20.49 -17.56
CA ASP A 635 17.55 -21.24 -18.82
C ASP A 635 17.23 -20.29 -19.99
N LYS A 636 18.26 -19.62 -20.49
CA LYS A 636 18.14 -18.60 -21.54
C LYS A 636 17.67 -19.21 -22.87
N ASP A 637 18.25 -20.33 -23.26
CA ASP A 637 18.00 -20.95 -24.57
C ASP A 637 16.60 -21.57 -24.63
N GLY A 638 16.19 -22.29 -23.57
CA GLY A 638 14.85 -22.84 -23.46
C GLY A 638 13.77 -21.75 -23.45
N ALA A 639 13.98 -20.68 -22.69
CA ALA A 639 13.06 -19.53 -22.67
C ALA A 639 12.98 -18.83 -24.03
N MET A 640 14.11 -18.71 -24.75
CA MET A 640 14.17 -18.08 -26.07
C MET A 640 13.33 -18.83 -27.10
N GLU A 641 13.46 -20.16 -27.17
CA GLU A 641 12.65 -20.99 -28.08
C GLU A 641 11.15 -20.81 -27.81
N LYS A 642 10.76 -20.84 -26.52
CA LYS A 642 9.37 -20.68 -26.10
C LYS A 642 8.82 -19.28 -26.41
N VAL A 643 9.60 -18.22 -26.19
CA VAL A 643 9.20 -16.84 -26.53
C VAL A 643 8.99 -16.66 -28.03
N LYS A 644 9.88 -17.23 -28.87
CA LYS A 644 9.72 -17.20 -30.33
C LYS A 644 8.50 -17.99 -30.81
N GLY A 645 8.09 -19.01 -30.06
CA GLY A 645 6.90 -19.80 -30.32
C GLY A 645 5.57 -19.15 -29.92
N LEU A 646 5.60 -18.01 -29.20
CA LEU A 646 4.38 -17.32 -28.78
C LEU A 646 3.59 -16.78 -29.97
N LYS A 647 2.27 -16.94 -29.92
CA LYS A 647 1.33 -16.45 -30.95
C LYS A 647 0.74 -15.07 -30.63
N GLY A 648 0.99 -14.57 -29.43
CA GLY A 648 0.48 -13.30 -28.94
C GLY A 648 1.19 -12.87 -27.66
N HIS A 649 0.97 -11.63 -27.26
CA HIS A 649 1.59 -11.01 -26.09
C HIS A 649 0.52 -10.33 -25.24
N ASP A 650 0.83 -10.06 -23.97
CA ASP A 650 0.05 -9.14 -23.16
C ASP A 650 -0.07 -7.78 -23.84
N ASP A 651 -1.17 -7.07 -23.62
CA ASP A 651 -1.46 -5.80 -24.28
C ASP A 651 -0.47 -4.68 -23.92
N GLY A 652 0.20 -4.77 -22.77
CA GLY A 652 1.32 -3.91 -22.36
C GLY A 652 2.71 -4.42 -22.73
N ASN A 653 2.82 -5.57 -23.41
CA ASN A 653 4.09 -6.21 -23.73
C ASN A 653 4.26 -6.50 -25.23
N SER A 654 5.44 -6.94 -25.63
CA SER A 654 5.78 -7.19 -27.04
C SER A 654 6.93 -8.19 -27.18
N LEU A 655 7.10 -8.73 -28.39
CA LEU A 655 8.23 -9.61 -28.70
C LEU A 655 9.57 -8.89 -28.52
N SER A 656 9.70 -7.65 -29.00
CA SER A 656 10.94 -6.88 -28.86
C SER A 656 11.33 -6.67 -27.39
N ASN A 657 10.36 -6.46 -26.49
CA ASN A 657 10.62 -6.32 -25.06
C ASN A 657 10.99 -7.65 -24.39
N LEU A 658 10.38 -8.78 -24.77
CA LEU A 658 10.77 -10.09 -24.26
C LEU A 658 12.19 -10.48 -24.73
N LEU A 659 12.52 -10.24 -26.00
CA LEU A 659 13.87 -10.47 -26.54
C LEU A 659 14.90 -9.58 -25.84
N TRP A 660 14.58 -8.29 -25.63
CA TRP A 660 15.41 -7.38 -24.85
C TRP A 660 15.64 -7.90 -23.43
N TRP A 661 14.59 -8.36 -22.75
CA TRP A 661 14.70 -8.89 -21.40
C TRP A 661 15.67 -10.07 -21.37
N ILE A 662 15.43 -11.08 -22.21
CA ILE A 662 16.24 -12.30 -22.26
C ILE A 662 17.72 -11.98 -22.59
N HIS A 663 17.96 -11.15 -23.60
CA HIS A 663 19.32 -10.85 -24.05
C HIS A 663 20.11 -9.89 -23.16
N SER A 664 19.43 -9.18 -22.26
CA SER A 664 20.06 -8.34 -21.24
C SER A 664 20.33 -9.08 -19.92
N ARG A 665 19.84 -10.33 -19.74
CA ARG A 665 20.12 -11.16 -18.55
C ARG A 665 21.49 -11.85 -18.65
N ASN A 666 22.03 -12.24 -17.50
CA ASN A 666 23.18 -13.14 -17.44
C ASN A 666 22.81 -14.53 -17.97
N SER A 667 23.73 -15.17 -18.69
CA SER A 667 23.85 -16.63 -18.66
C SER A 667 24.34 -17.02 -17.26
N GLY A 668 23.66 -17.95 -16.59
CA GLY A 668 23.79 -18.25 -15.16
C GLY A 668 25.12 -18.85 -14.66
N ASP A 669 26.27 -18.39 -15.15
CA ASP A 669 27.62 -18.85 -14.79
C ASP A 669 28.51 -17.76 -14.15
N GLU A 670 27.94 -16.83 -13.37
CA GLU A 670 28.71 -15.94 -12.46
C GLU A 670 28.16 -15.94 -11.04
#